data_AF-A0A7Y5NX75-F1
#
_entry.id   AF-A0A7Y5NX75-F1
#
_cell.length_a   1.000
_cell.length_b   1.000
_cell.length_c   1.000
_cell.angle_alpha   90.00
_cell.angle_beta   90.00
_cell.angle_gamma   90.00
#
_symmetry.space_group_name_H-M   'P 1'
#
loop_
_entity.id
_entity.type
_entity.pdbx_description
1 polymer ?
#
loop_
_entity_poly.entity_id
_entity_poly.type
_entity_poly.pdbx_seq_one_letter_code
_entity_poly.pdbx_strand_id
1 'polypeptide(L)'
;MDRTSADAISTSVLHDLADARNLVVMLDLDGTLMPIAPTPPAQVDAAGRELLYDLSRLQGVQVVLLSGRTRASLAALFPTPSLWLVAEHGAWRRGRDGTFRTAIEGNPSALRRCTEEMEMIAQKYSGAWVEPKSWSVCFHYRLVEPELHAALHADLDTAVLHCLLSAPDYERLNGPASLEVRHRGANKGTAIDWVLEELGGGGARLLVMGDDVTDEDAFRAAGPDDVTVHVGGAETCARYRLSDTEAVRDFLRAFIDERTTASVRGGTIPPTPSLDEAYRPNLVVISNRLPASAPPGARKLNVGGLVSGLAPALTERGGLWVGWSGRAKKGLPVDSGSLQLDLSQVPARGALDLPAETLEHYYDGFCNRTLWPLLHGFFSKVRYEDEEFRAYANVNRAFASAVRSVCPPEAPIWVHDYHLLLAARELRARGHVGRIGFFLHVPLPSVELMETLPWCEEILDAMMDFDLLGFHTERYVDNYLSAQVVLGGATRSGCVVRKGGRESRAAAFPIGISPEPFVGDGSESKDDDEIRNLFQSLGDRRLILGVDRLDYSKGIPERLRAYKAFLETYPEWRRKVALVQVSVPSREALPEYAEQRKLVEELVGHINGEFGEVDWVPVRYLYRSYAQRQLAHLYRTASVGLVTPLRDGMNLVAKEFVASQRADDPGVLLLSKFAGAAEQLKSAYLTNPFHAGGMARDLDACLRMPLEERRERHAALFDVVTRQTASWWSSSFLDALEGACSGVTAEASCTEARWPS
;
A
#
# COMPACT_ATOMS: atom_id res chain seq x y z
N MET A 1 16.63 50.23 -20.33
CA MET A 1 16.17 49.90 -21.70
C MET A 1 14.73 49.47 -21.56
N ASP A 2 13.83 50.24 -22.16
CA ASP A 2 12.40 49.96 -22.23
C ASP A 2 12.22 48.70 -23.09
N ARG A 3 11.94 47.54 -22.48
CA ARG A 3 11.65 46.28 -23.18
C ARG A 3 10.14 46.05 -23.13
N THR A 4 9.39 46.79 -23.92
CA THR A 4 7.92 46.68 -23.98
C THR A 4 7.40 45.99 -25.25
N SER A 5 8.29 45.57 -26.17
CA SER A 5 7.94 44.75 -27.32
C SER A 5 8.92 43.58 -27.51
N ALA A 6 8.41 42.35 -27.38
CA ALA A 6 9.14 41.13 -27.70
C ALA A 6 9.18 40.90 -29.22
N ASP A 7 10.32 40.42 -29.73
CA ASP A 7 10.52 40.17 -31.17
C ASP A 7 9.91 38.82 -31.61
N ALA A 8 9.62 38.66 -32.90
CA ALA A 8 9.29 37.35 -33.45
C ALA A 8 10.52 36.42 -33.40
N ILE A 9 10.36 35.16 -32.98
CA ILE A 9 11.47 34.21 -32.93
C ILE A 9 11.93 33.85 -34.35
N SER A 10 13.19 34.13 -34.67
CA SER A 10 13.76 33.87 -36.00
C SER A 10 14.31 32.44 -36.11
N THR A 11 14.45 31.95 -37.34
CA THR A 11 15.09 30.65 -37.62
C THR A 11 16.52 30.58 -37.10
N SER A 12 17.24 31.71 -37.04
CA SER A 12 18.61 31.73 -36.50
C SER A 12 18.66 31.43 -35.00
N VAL A 13 17.65 31.84 -34.23
CA VAL A 13 17.55 31.52 -32.79
C VAL A 13 17.26 30.03 -32.59
N LEU A 14 16.44 29.44 -33.46
CA LEU A 14 16.14 28.01 -33.44
C LEU A 14 17.41 27.17 -33.69
N HIS A 15 18.19 27.50 -34.73
CA HIS A 15 19.47 26.83 -34.99
C HIS A 15 20.45 26.95 -33.81
N ASP A 16 20.54 28.15 -33.22
CA ASP A 16 21.43 28.44 -32.10
C ASP A 16 21.03 27.68 -30.81
N LEU A 17 19.73 27.45 -30.59
CA LEU A 17 19.23 26.56 -29.54
C LEU A 17 19.51 25.08 -29.87
N ALA A 18 19.31 24.66 -31.12
CA ALA A 18 19.55 23.29 -31.56
C ALA A 18 21.02 22.89 -31.41
N ASP A 19 21.96 23.82 -31.63
CA ASP A 19 23.41 23.62 -31.48
C ASP A 19 23.90 23.67 -30.02
N ALA A 20 23.06 24.09 -29.06
CA ALA A 20 23.45 24.19 -27.66
C ALA A 20 23.79 22.82 -27.06
N ARG A 21 25.02 22.66 -26.53
CA ARG A 21 25.51 21.40 -25.96
C ARG A 21 24.69 20.95 -24.74
N ASN A 22 24.42 21.89 -23.85
CA ASN A 22 23.64 21.70 -22.63
C ASN A 22 22.48 22.70 -22.69
N LEU A 23 21.27 22.20 -22.89
CA LEU A 23 20.06 23.01 -22.98
C LEU A 23 19.07 22.59 -21.90
N VAL A 24 18.48 23.56 -21.21
CA VAL A 24 17.32 23.35 -20.35
C VAL A 24 16.11 23.98 -21.02
N VAL A 25 15.06 23.18 -21.22
CA VAL A 25 13.78 23.62 -21.77
C VAL A 25 12.77 23.70 -20.64
N MET A 26 12.41 24.92 -20.27
CA MET A 26 11.54 25.28 -19.16
C MET A 26 10.20 25.75 -19.71
N LEU A 27 9.13 24.99 -19.49
CA LEU A 27 7.83 25.22 -20.11
C LEU A 27 6.75 25.38 -19.05
N ASP A 28 5.96 26.45 -19.16
CA ASP A 28 4.66 26.47 -18.51
C ASP A 28 3.68 25.49 -19.16
N LEU A 29 2.71 25.03 -18.37
CA LEU A 29 1.70 24.08 -18.81
C LEU A 29 0.43 24.78 -19.32
N ASP A 30 -0.22 25.59 -18.48
CA ASP A 30 -1.58 26.09 -18.67
C ASP A 30 -1.57 27.46 -19.35
N GLY A 31 -1.86 27.48 -20.65
CA GLY A 31 -1.78 28.68 -21.52
C GLY A 31 -0.59 28.61 -22.48
N THR A 32 0.46 27.89 -22.09
CA THR A 32 1.67 27.69 -22.89
C THR A 32 1.67 26.38 -23.70
N LEU A 33 1.64 25.21 -23.05
CA LEU A 33 1.64 23.90 -23.73
C LEU A 33 0.24 23.32 -23.98
N MET A 34 -0.74 23.74 -23.19
CA MET A 34 -2.14 23.41 -23.37
C MET A 34 -3.03 24.63 -23.15
N PRO A 35 -4.21 24.74 -23.79
CA PRO A 35 -5.11 25.86 -23.54
C PRO A 35 -5.60 25.90 -22.08
N ILE A 36 -5.82 27.10 -21.55
CA ILE A 36 -6.38 27.29 -20.21
C ILE A 36 -7.80 26.72 -20.15
N ALA A 37 -8.03 25.75 -19.27
CA ALA A 37 -9.35 25.17 -19.09
C ALA A 37 -10.26 26.03 -18.18
N PRO A 38 -11.60 25.94 -18.33
CA PRO A 38 -12.54 26.63 -17.46
C PRO A 38 -12.52 26.13 -16.00
N THR A 39 -12.23 24.84 -15.78
CA THR A 39 -12.17 24.19 -14.47
C THR A 39 -11.01 23.18 -14.39
N PRO A 40 -10.15 23.22 -13.34
CA PRO A 40 -9.13 22.20 -13.09
C PRO A 40 -9.74 20.87 -12.56
N PRO A 41 -9.05 19.71 -12.72
CA PRO A 41 -7.77 19.53 -13.40
C PRO A 41 -7.95 19.17 -14.88
N ALA A 42 -7.41 20.00 -15.77
CA ALA A 42 -7.42 19.70 -17.20
C ALA A 42 -6.32 18.71 -17.57
N GLN A 43 -6.60 17.78 -18.47
CA GLN A 43 -5.64 16.78 -18.92
C GLN A 43 -4.77 17.34 -20.05
N VAL A 44 -3.51 16.93 -20.10
CA VAL A 44 -2.66 17.13 -21.29
C VAL A 44 -3.10 16.13 -22.36
N ASP A 45 -3.40 16.63 -23.55
CA ASP A 45 -3.79 15.83 -24.71
C ASP A 45 -2.63 14.97 -25.23
N ALA A 46 -2.94 14.02 -26.13
CA ALA A 46 -1.95 13.09 -26.66
C ALA A 46 -0.79 13.81 -27.36
N ALA A 47 -1.09 14.85 -28.15
CA ALA A 47 -0.09 15.63 -28.88
C ALA A 47 0.87 16.39 -27.95
N GLY A 48 0.36 16.99 -26.85
CA GLY A 48 1.21 17.66 -25.87
C GLY A 48 2.10 16.68 -25.09
N ARG A 49 1.61 15.47 -24.80
CA ARG A 49 2.40 14.42 -24.15
C ARG A 49 3.52 13.90 -25.06
N GLU A 50 3.21 13.65 -26.33
CA GLU A 50 4.18 13.23 -27.35
C GLU A 50 5.28 14.28 -27.54
N LEU A 51 4.92 15.56 -27.57
CA LEU A 51 5.90 16.64 -27.68
C LEU A 51 6.87 16.70 -26.49
N LEU A 52 6.35 16.60 -25.26
CA LEU A 52 7.18 16.54 -24.06
C LEU A 52 8.06 15.28 -24.01
N TYR A 53 7.54 14.18 -24.55
CA TYR A 53 8.25 12.93 -24.72
C TYR A 53 9.45 13.09 -25.64
N ASP A 54 9.24 13.63 -26.85
CA ASP A 54 10.31 13.81 -27.83
C ASP A 54 11.39 14.77 -27.32
N LEU A 55 11.00 15.88 -26.69
CA LEU A 55 11.94 16.82 -26.08
C LEU A 55 12.82 16.16 -25.01
N SER A 56 12.24 15.31 -24.16
CA SER A 56 12.98 14.63 -23.09
C SER A 56 14.03 13.63 -23.58
N ARG A 57 13.92 13.18 -24.84
CA ARG A 57 14.84 12.22 -25.47
C ARG A 57 16.00 12.87 -26.21
N LEU A 58 15.95 14.19 -26.42
CA LEU A 58 17.01 14.91 -27.12
C LEU A 58 18.29 14.92 -26.28
N GLN A 59 19.40 14.51 -26.89
CA GLN A 59 20.69 14.48 -26.20
C GLN A 59 21.09 15.89 -25.74
N GLY A 60 21.52 16.01 -24.49
CA GLY A 60 21.93 17.29 -23.90
C GLY A 60 20.77 18.25 -23.60
N VAL A 61 19.51 17.77 -23.60
CA VAL A 61 18.32 18.55 -23.24
C VAL A 61 17.73 18.05 -21.92
N GLN A 62 17.52 18.97 -20.97
CA GLN A 62 16.75 18.73 -19.75
C GLN A 62 15.42 19.48 -19.83
N VAL A 63 14.30 18.77 -19.71
CA VAL A 63 12.98 19.40 -19.71
C VAL A 63 12.50 19.63 -18.27
N VAL A 64 11.99 20.82 -18.02
CA VAL A 64 11.43 21.26 -16.73
C VAL A 64 10.04 21.82 -16.97
N LEU A 65 9.04 21.30 -16.28
CA LEU A 65 7.70 21.87 -16.29
C LEU A 65 7.50 22.78 -15.09
N LEU A 66 7.19 24.05 -15.34
CA LEU A 66 6.89 25.04 -14.32
C LEU A 66 5.38 25.27 -14.33
N SER A 67 4.68 25.07 -13.23
CA SER A 67 3.24 25.23 -13.24
C SER A 67 2.69 25.70 -11.91
N GLY A 68 1.62 26.49 -11.98
CA GLY A 68 0.82 26.88 -10.83
C GLY A 68 0.00 25.75 -10.22
N ARG A 69 -0.08 24.58 -10.88
CA ARG A 69 -0.81 23.40 -10.38
C ARG A 69 -0.17 22.82 -9.11
N THR A 70 -0.99 22.13 -8.33
CA THR A 70 -0.51 21.46 -7.10
C THR A 70 0.48 20.34 -7.42
N ARG A 71 1.36 20.02 -6.47
CA ARG A 71 2.30 18.88 -6.62
C ARG A 71 1.58 17.57 -6.92
N ALA A 72 0.38 17.37 -6.36
CA ALA A 72 -0.43 16.17 -6.59
C ALA A 72 -0.96 16.13 -8.03
N SER A 73 -1.39 17.27 -8.57
CA SER A 73 -1.85 17.38 -9.96
C SER A 73 -0.72 17.13 -10.95
N LEU A 74 0.45 17.76 -10.75
CA LEU A 74 1.60 17.54 -11.64
C LEU A 74 2.15 16.11 -11.52
N ALA A 75 2.21 15.54 -10.31
CA ALA A 75 2.61 14.14 -10.12
C ALA A 75 1.67 13.16 -10.82
N ALA A 76 0.37 13.46 -10.86
CA ALA A 76 -0.61 12.63 -11.56
C ALA A 76 -0.48 12.72 -13.10
N LEU A 77 -0.11 13.89 -13.63
CA LEU A 77 0.08 14.10 -15.07
C LEU A 77 1.41 13.54 -15.56
N PHE A 78 2.46 13.64 -14.74
CA PHE A 78 3.84 13.29 -15.09
C PHE A 78 4.50 12.47 -13.97
N PRO A 79 4.14 11.18 -13.82
CA PRO A 79 4.57 10.37 -12.68
C PRO A 79 6.06 9.98 -12.73
N THR A 80 6.66 9.91 -13.92
CA THR A 80 8.05 9.48 -14.13
C THR A 80 9.04 10.62 -13.85
N PRO A 81 10.26 10.36 -13.35
CA PRO A 81 11.29 11.39 -13.10
C PRO A 81 11.96 11.93 -14.38
N SER A 82 11.43 11.52 -15.55
CA SER A 82 11.84 11.95 -16.89
C SER A 82 11.69 13.44 -17.15
N LEU A 83 10.81 14.10 -16.40
CA LEU A 83 10.59 15.54 -16.40
C LEU A 83 10.82 16.07 -14.99
N TRP A 84 11.59 17.16 -14.90
CA TRP A 84 11.70 17.89 -13.64
C TRP A 84 10.43 18.72 -13.48
N LEU A 85 9.83 18.66 -12.30
CA LEU A 85 8.55 19.30 -12.04
C LEU A 85 8.72 20.40 -10.99
N VAL A 86 8.18 21.55 -11.29
CA VAL A 86 8.13 22.72 -10.42
C VAL A 86 6.64 23.06 -10.24
N ALA A 87 6.11 22.70 -9.07
CA ALA A 87 4.69 22.85 -8.74
C ALA A 87 4.46 24.06 -7.84
N GLU A 88 3.21 24.52 -7.81
CA GLU A 88 2.77 25.67 -7.01
C GLU A 88 3.72 26.87 -7.19
N HIS A 89 3.99 27.22 -8.45
CA HIS A 89 4.83 28.36 -8.83
C HIS A 89 6.28 28.33 -8.32
N GLY A 90 6.82 27.16 -7.92
CA GLY A 90 8.18 27.07 -7.39
C GLY A 90 8.28 26.56 -5.97
N ALA A 91 7.16 26.49 -5.25
CA ALA A 91 7.14 26.06 -3.85
C ALA A 91 7.55 24.59 -3.67
N TRP A 92 7.27 23.74 -4.67
CA TRP A 92 7.61 22.33 -4.68
C TRP A 92 8.41 21.99 -5.92
N ARG A 93 9.50 21.23 -5.74
CA ARG A 93 10.44 20.88 -6.80
C ARG A 93 10.73 19.40 -6.77
N ARG A 94 10.70 18.75 -7.93
CA ARG A 94 11.06 17.34 -8.12
C ARG A 94 12.09 17.25 -9.23
N GLY A 95 13.32 16.91 -8.86
CA GLY A 95 14.42 16.71 -9.79
C GLY A 95 14.60 15.23 -10.15
N ARG A 96 15.85 14.84 -10.43
CA ARG A 96 16.22 13.48 -10.85
C ARG A 96 15.88 12.40 -9.81
N ASP A 97 15.89 12.73 -8.51
CA ASP A 97 15.63 11.80 -7.42
C ASP A 97 14.14 11.39 -7.30
N GLY A 98 13.26 11.97 -8.13
CA GLY A 98 11.84 11.68 -8.15
C GLY A 98 11.07 12.14 -6.91
N THR A 99 11.72 12.85 -5.97
CA THR A 99 11.11 13.25 -4.70
C THR A 99 10.78 14.74 -4.69
N PHE A 100 9.54 15.10 -4.33
CA PHE A 100 9.18 16.51 -4.16
C PHE A 100 9.77 17.07 -2.87
N ARG A 101 10.54 18.15 -2.99
CA ARG A 101 11.07 18.94 -1.88
C ARG A 101 10.49 20.34 -1.94
N THR A 102 10.23 20.93 -0.77
CA THR A 102 9.78 22.32 -0.74
C THR A 102 10.97 23.26 -0.74
N ALA A 103 10.86 24.36 -1.48
CA ALA A 103 11.86 25.42 -1.51
C ALA A 103 11.61 26.50 -0.44
N ILE A 104 10.55 26.34 0.35
CA ILE A 104 10.08 27.34 1.31
C ILE A 104 10.31 26.81 2.72
N GLU A 105 11.04 27.58 3.51
CA GLU A 105 11.16 27.36 4.95
C GLU A 105 9.96 27.99 5.66
N GLY A 106 9.27 27.23 6.52
CA GLY A 106 8.16 27.76 7.32
C GLY A 106 7.04 26.76 7.57
N ASN A 107 5.88 27.26 8.01
CA ASN A 107 4.69 26.46 8.27
C ASN A 107 3.50 26.87 7.36
N PRO A 108 3.01 25.97 6.48
CA PRO A 108 1.83 26.18 5.62
C PRO A 108 0.55 26.64 6.33
N SER A 109 0.43 26.41 7.65
CA SER A 109 -0.78 26.76 8.40
C SER A 109 -1.07 28.26 8.46
N ALA A 110 -0.13 29.12 8.07
CA ALA A 110 -0.29 30.57 8.02
C ALA A 110 -1.46 31.01 7.12
N LEU A 111 -1.80 30.25 6.08
CA LEU A 111 -2.90 30.57 5.17
C LEU A 111 -4.28 30.12 5.64
N ARG A 112 -4.41 29.35 6.72
CA ARG A 112 -5.69 28.75 7.14
C ARG A 112 -6.79 29.81 7.27
N ARG A 113 -6.50 30.90 7.97
CA ARG A 113 -7.44 32.02 8.16
C ARG A 113 -7.80 32.70 6.84
N CYS A 114 -6.82 32.87 5.95
CA CYS A 114 -7.00 33.45 4.62
C CYS A 114 -7.97 32.61 3.79
N THR A 115 -7.78 31.29 3.81
CA THR A 115 -8.65 30.32 3.14
C THR A 115 -10.07 30.36 3.70
N GLU A 116 -10.24 30.35 5.02
CA GLU A 116 -11.56 30.43 5.67
C GLU A 116 -12.30 31.73 5.29
N GLU A 117 -11.61 32.88 5.29
CA GLU A 117 -12.19 34.17 4.89
C GLU A 117 -12.59 34.18 3.41
N MET A 118 -11.75 33.64 2.52
CA MET A 118 -12.06 33.49 1.09
C MET A 118 -13.23 32.52 0.85
N GLU A 119 -13.32 31.41 1.58
CA GLU A 119 -14.42 30.44 1.44
C GLU A 119 -15.77 31.06 1.84
N MET A 120 -15.80 31.89 2.89
CA MET A 120 -16.99 32.64 3.27
C MET A 120 -17.44 33.61 2.16
N ILE A 121 -16.49 34.27 1.49
CA ILE A 121 -16.79 35.15 0.34
C ILE A 121 -17.32 34.31 -0.83
N ALA A 122 -16.72 33.16 -1.14
CA ALA A 122 -17.16 32.32 -2.24
C ALA A 122 -18.60 31.83 -2.08
N GLN A 123 -19.06 31.57 -0.84
CA GLN A 123 -20.46 31.21 -0.55
C GLN A 123 -21.45 32.34 -0.87
N LYS A 124 -21.02 33.60 -0.88
CA LYS A 124 -21.86 34.77 -1.19
C LYS A 124 -22.05 34.98 -2.70
N TYR A 125 -21.12 34.53 -3.53
CA TYR A 125 -21.10 34.78 -4.96
C TYR A 125 -21.21 33.47 -5.75
N SER A 126 -22.38 33.20 -6.32
CA SER A 126 -22.61 32.02 -7.16
C SER A 126 -21.61 32.00 -8.34
N GLY A 127 -20.95 30.86 -8.55
CA GLY A 127 -19.90 30.69 -9.56
C GLY A 127 -18.48 30.98 -9.05
N ALA A 128 -18.33 31.52 -7.84
CA ALA A 128 -17.03 31.64 -7.18
C ALA A 128 -16.63 30.35 -6.46
N TRP A 129 -15.32 30.07 -6.39
CA TRP A 129 -14.80 28.98 -5.58
C TRP A 129 -13.35 29.24 -5.16
N VAL A 130 -12.92 28.55 -4.11
CA VAL A 130 -11.57 28.68 -3.53
C VAL A 130 -10.78 27.40 -3.78
N GLU A 131 -9.54 27.57 -4.23
CA GLU A 131 -8.56 26.52 -4.43
C GLU A 131 -7.43 26.66 -3.39
N PRO A 132 -7.50 25.93 -2.27
CA PRO A 132 -6.40 25.91 -1.31
C PRO A 132 -5.23 25.06 -1.83
N LYS A 133 -4.01 25.62 -1.76
CA LYS A 133 -2.74 24.92 -2.06
C LYS A 133 -1.85 24.91 -0.82
N SER A 134 -0.65 24.33 -0.93
CA SER A 134 0.26 24.21 0.21
C SER A 134 0.76 25.58 0.68
N TRP A 135 1.13 26.44 -0.28
CA TRP A 135 1.72 27.75 0.00
C TRP A 135 1.01 28.92 -0.69
N SER A 136 -0.17 28.66 -1.24
CA SER A 136 -1.06 29.69 -1.78
C SER A 136 -2.53 29.33 -1.61
N VAL A 137 -3.39 30.32 -1.77
CA VAL A 137 -4.84 30.15 -1.91
C VAL A 137 -5.31 30.99 -3.08
N CYS A 138 -6.03 30.36 -4.02
CA CYS A 138 -6.54 31.04 -5.20
C CYS A 138 -8.07 31.12 -5.14
N PHE A 139 -8.61 32.32 -5.28
CA PHE A 139 -10.03 32.58 -5.42
C PHE A 139 -10.37 32.75 -6.89
N HIS A 140 -11.25 31.91 -7.41
CA HIS A 140 -11.67 31.92 -8.80
C HIS A 140 -13.06 32.54 -8.92
N TYR A 141 -13.25 33.48 -9.84
CA TYR A 141 -14.52 34.18 -10.03
C TYR A 141 -14.95 34.29 -11.50
N ARG A 142 -14.34 33.50 -12.39
CA ARG A 142 -14.66 33.50 -13.83
C ARG A 142 -16.13 33.22 -14.16
N LEU A 143 -16.80 32.41 -13.34
CA LEU A 143 -18.21 32.04 -13.53
C LEU A 143 -19.17 32.94 -12.74
N VAL A 144 -18.66 33.98 -12.07
CA VAL A 144 -19.48 34.97 -11.38
C VAL A 144 -20.00 35.98 -12.41
N GLU A 145 -21.27 36.35 -12.30
CA GLU A 145 -21.90 37.36 -13.15
C GLU A 145 -21.12 38.70 -13.11
N PRO A 146 -20.79 39.31 -14.27
CA PRO A 146 -19.95 40.53 -14.34
C PRO A 146 -20.45 41.69 -13.48
N GLU A 147 -21.77 41.84 -13.30
CA GLU A 147 -22.38 42.91 -12.50
C GLU A 147 -22.02 42.80 -11.00
N LEU A 148 -21.63 41.61 -10.54
CA LEU A 148 -21.26 41.35 -9.15
C LEU A 148 -19.76 41.51 -8.88
N HIS A 149 -18.92 41.64 -9.93
CA HIS A 149 -17.46 41.66 -9.79
C HIS A 149 -16.97 42.82 -8.92
N ALA A 150 -17.56 44.01 -9.05
CA ALA A 150 -17.16 45.17 -8.24
C ALA A 150 -17.36 44.95 -6.73
N ALA A 151 -18.50 44.34 -6.35
CA ALA A 151 -18.79 44.02 -4.95
C ALA A 151 -17.89 42.88 -4.44
N LEU A 152 -17.67 41.85 -5.27
CA LEU A 152 -16.79 40.73 -4.98
C LEU A 152 -15.34 41.17 -4.75
N HIS A 153 -14.83 42.10 -5.57
CA HIS A 153 -13.49 42.63 -5.42
C HIS A 153 -13.34 43.42 -4.11
N ALA A 154 -14.34 44.20 -3.70
CA ALA A 154 -14.29 44.91 -2.42
C ALA A 154 -14.24 43.96 -1.20
N ASP A 155 -15.00 42.86 -1.25
CA ASP A 155 -14.97 41.83 -0.21
C ASP A 155 -13.59 41.13 -0.17
N LEU A 156 -13.05 40.75 -1.33
CA LEU A 156 -11.74 40.12 -1.43
C LEU A 156 -10.60 41.05 -0.99
N ASP A 157 -10.65 42.33 -1.35
CA ASP A 157 -9.65 43.32 -0.95
C ASP A 157 -9.53 43.39 0.58
N THR A 158 -10.67 43.32 1.28
CA THR A 158 -10.72 43.33 2.75
C THR A 158 -10.11 42.06 3.34
N ALA A 159 -10.51 40.88 2.86
CA ALA A 159 -9.97 39.60 3.34
C ALA A 159 -8.46 39.45 3.07
N VAL A 160 -8.02 39.86 1.89
CA VAL A 160 -6.60 39.81 1.51
C VAL A 160 -5.78 40.78 2.37
N LEU A 161 -6.29 41.97 2.67
CA LEU A 161 -5.60 42.91 3.56
C LEU A 161 -5.39 42.32 4.97
N HIS A 162 -6.42 41.69 5.55
CA HIS A 162 -6.29 41.00 6.84
C HIS A 162 -5.27 39.86 6.81
N CYS A 163 -5.27 39.09 5.73
CA CYS A 163 -4.35 38.00 5.49
C CYS A 163 -2.89 38.49 5.42
N LEU A 164 -2.61 39.51 4.60
CA LEU A 164 -1.26 40.06 4.41
C LEU A 164 -0.72 40.78 5.66
N LEU A 165 -1.58 41.36 6.50
CA LEU A 165 -1.17 41.94 7.78
C LEU A 165 -0.71 40.88 8.79
N SER A 166 -1.26 39.67 8.72
CA SER A 166 -0.95 38.57 9.63
C SER A 166 0.15 37.64 9.11
N ALA A 167 0.48 37.73 7.81
CA ALA A 167 1.41 36.85 7.11
C ALA A 167 2.28 37.68 6.12
N PRO A 168 3.32 38.38 6.60
CA PRO A 168 4.10 39.34 5.81
C PRO A 168 4.89 38.70 4.65
N ASP A 169 5.17 37.40 4.76
CA ASP A 169 5.88 36.61 3.74
C ASP A 169 4.99 36.23 2.55
N TYR A 170 3.72 36.66 2.54
CA TYR A 170 2.78 36.43 1.46
C TYR A 170 2.56 37.70 0.63
N GLU A 171 2.09 37.50 -0.59
CA GLU A 171 1.75 38.57 -1.52
C GLU A 171 0.46 38.25 -2.27
N ARG A 172 -0.19 39.30 -2.77
CA ARG A 172 -1.36 39.20 -3.63
C ARG A 172 -0.94 39.22 -5.09
N LEU A 173 -1.51 38.31 -5.86
CA LEU A 173 -1.50 38.31 -7.31
C LEU A 173 -2.93 38.43 -7.86
N ASN A 174 -3.10 39.26 -8.87
CA ASN A 174 -4.37 39.37 -9.59
C ASN A 174 -4.20 38.70 -10.96
N GLY A 175 -5.01 37.67 -11.21
CA GLY A 175 -5.17 37.05 -12.52
C GLY A 175 -6.39 37.59 -13.26
N PRO A 176 -6.59 37.23 -14.55
CA PRO A 176 -7.69 37.75 -15.37
C PRO A 176 -9.11 37.48 -14.82
N ALA A 177 -9.28 36.40 -14.05
CA ALA A 177 -10.55 36.04 -13.41
C ALA A 177 -10.33 35.25 -12.10
N SER A 178 -9.22 35.56 -11.43
CA SER A 178 -8.79 34.92 -10.20
C SER A 178 -7.94 35.88 -9.37
N LEU A 179 -7.88 35.63 -8.06
CA LEU A 179 -6.99 36.32 -7.13
C LEU A 179 -6.26 35.26 -6.31
N GLU A 180 -4.93 35.28 -6.33
CA GLU A 180 -4.12 34.34 -5.57
C GLU A 180 -3.35 35.07 -4.46
N VAL A 181 -3.39 34.55 -3.25
CA VAL A 181 -2.46 34.92 -2.17
C VAL A 181 -1.42 33.82 -2.06
N ARG A 182 -0.16 34.12 -2.37
CA ARG A 182 0.94 33.13 -2.38
C ARG A 182 2.08 33.55 -1.48
N HIS A 183 2.84 32.59 -0.98
CA HIS A 183 4.11 32.85 -0.30
C HIS A 183 5.11 33.45 -1.29
N ARG A 184 5.87 34.48 -0.90
CA ARG A 184 6.87 35.16 -1.76
C ARG A 184 7.97 34.22 -2.27
N GLY A 185 8.28 33.18 -1.50
CA GLY A 185 9.20 32.10 -1.89
C GLY A 185 8.64 31.14 -2.95
N ALA A 186 7.34 31.16 -3.24
CA ALA A 186 6.71 30.39 -4.32
C ALA A 186 6.84 31.15 -5.66
N ASN A 187 8.08 31.27 -6.14
CA ASN A 187 8.45 32.10 -7.28
C ASN A 187 9.13 31.26 -8.38
N LYS A 188 8.62 31.32 -9.62
CA LYS A 188 9.11 30.52 -10.76
C LYS A 188 10.56 30.85 -11.12
N GLY A 189 11.02 32.08 -10.89
CA GLY A 189 12.41 32.50 -11.07
C GLY A 189 13.40 31.75 -10.18
N THR A 190 13.03 31.45 -8.93
CA THR A 190 13.89 30.65 -8.02
C THR A 190 14.07 29.21 -8.48
N ALA A 191 13.22 28.73 -9.40
CA ALA A 191 13.38 27.41 -9.99
C ALA A 191 14.54 27.37 -10.99
N ILE A 192 14.88 28.49 -11.65
CA ILE A 192 16.02 28.56 -12.57
C ILE A 192 17.32 28.29 -11.80
N ASP A 193 17.53 28.98 -10.68
CA ASP A 193 18.72 28.82 -9.85
C ASP A 193 18.87 27.36 -9.38
N TRP A 194 17.78 26.77 -8.89
CA TRP A 194 17.77 25.37 -8.48
C TRP A 194 18.09 24.40 -9.60
N VAL A 195 17.53 24.61 -10.80
CA VAL A 195 17.83 23.73 -11.95
C VAL A 195 19.32 23.80 -12.29
N LEU A 196 19.90 25.01 -12.31
CA LEU A 196 21.31 25.21 -12.62
C LEU A 196 22.24 24.62 -11.55
N GLU A 197 21.87 24.72 -10.27
CA GLU A 197 22.58 24.09 -9.15
C GLU A 197 22.57 22.55 -9.23
N GLU A 198 21.39 21.94 -9.46
CA GLU A 198 21.25 20.48 -9.62
C GLU A 198 22.04 19.95 -10.83
N LEU A 199 22.23 20.78 -11.86
CA LEU A 199 23.04 20.44 -13.04
C LEU A 199 24.55 20.68 -12.84
N GLY A 200 24.99 21.08 -11.65
CA GLY A 200 26.41 21.23 -11.31
C GLY A 200 27.02 22.60 -11.68
N GLY A 201 26.20 23.63 -11.88
CA GLY A 201 26.64 25.03 -11.79
C GLY A 201 27.47 25.62 -12.93
N GLY A 202 27.37 25.12 -14.18
CA GLY A 202 28.09 25.76 -15.29
C GLY A 202 27.60 25.45 -16.70
N GLY A 203 27.18 26.49 -17.44
CA GLY A 203 27.16 26.53 -18.91
C GLY A 203 25.94 25.92 -19.61
N ALA A 204 24.83 25.68 -18.91
CA ALA A 204 23.58 25.29 -19.55
C ALA A 204 22.84 26.53 -20.10
N ARG A 205 22.42 26.46 -21.35
CA ARG A 205 21.59 27.47 -21.99
C ARG A 205 20.13 27.22 -21.65
N LEU A 206 19.32 28.25 -21.44
CA LEU A 206 17.91 28.12 -21.11
C LEU A 206 17.01 28.52 -22.30
N LEU A 207 15.97 27.73 -22.50
CA LEU A 207 14.77 28.08 -23.25
C LEU A 207 13.60 28.13 -22.26
N VAL A 208 13.06 29.31 -21.97
CA VAL A 208 11.97 29.51 -21.02
C VAL A 208 10.72 29.99 -21.77
N MET A 209 9.61 29.28 -21.65
CA MET A 209 8.33 29.65 -22.28
C MET A 209 7.20 29.72 -21.25
N GLY A 210 6.41 30.79 -21.33
CA GLY A 210 5.30 31.05 -20.41
C GLY A 210 4.32 32.08 -20.97
N ASP A 211 3.12 32.18 -20.40
CA ASP A 211 2.03 33.03 -20.89
C ASP A 211 1.53 34.04 -19.87
N ASP A 212 1.83 33.88 -18.58
CA ASP A 212 1.24 34.70 -17.53
C ASP A 212 2.25 35.54 -16.73
N VAL A 213 1.72 36.36 -15.82
CA VAL A 213 2.50 37.27 -14.98
C VAL A 213 3.47 36.53 -14.07
N THR A 214 3.18 35.27 -13.72
CA THR A 214 4.07 34.47 -12.86
C THR A 214 5.31 33.98 -13.63
N ASP A 215 5.24 33.86 -14.94
CA ASP A 215 6.36 33.49 -15.81
C ASP A 215 7.37 34.62 -15.99
N GLU A 216 6.94 35.87 -15.82
CA GLU A 216 7.82 37.04 -15.85
C GLU A 216 8.93 36.97 -14.80
N ASP A 217 8.67 36.31 -13.67
CA ASP A 217 9.70 36.05 -12.66
C ASP A 217 10.81 35.13 -13.19
N ALA A 218 10.45 34.13 -14.00
CA ALA A 218 11.41 33.25 -14.68
C ALA A 218 12.15 33.98 -15.81
N PHE A 219 11.48 34.82 -16.59
CA PHE A 219 12.12 35.58 -17.66
C PHE A 219 13.17 36.57 -17.13
N ARG A 220 12.94 37.20 -15.98
CA ARG A 220 13.91 38.11 -15.35
C ARG A 220 15.11 37.38 -14.74
N ALA A 221 14.93 36.15 -14.30
CA ALA A 221 16.00 35.32 -13.74
C ALA A 221 16.87 34.65 -14.83
N ALA A 222 16.36 34.54 -16.07
CA ALA A 222 17.13 34.03 -17.19
C ALA A 222 18.32 34.96 -17.57
N GLY A 223 19.42 34.36 -18.00
CA GLY A 223 20.66 35.04 -18.31
C GLY A 223 20.65 35.87 -19.60
N PRO A 224 21.73 36.62 -19.87
CA PRO A 224 21.86 37.47 -21.05
C PRO A 224 21.93 36.71 -22.39
N ASP A 225 22.21 35.41 -22.39
CA ASP A 225 22.30 34.57 -23.61
C ASP A 225 21.16 33.55 -23.76
N ASP A 226 20.23 33.55 -22.78
CA ASP A 226 19.08 32.66 -22.74
C ASP A 226 17.92 33.16 -23.60
N VAL A 227 17.08 32.22 -24.03
CA VAL A 227 15.91 32.48 -24.86
C VAL A 227 14.66 32.41 -23.98
N THR A 228 14.01 33.55 -23.80
CA THR A 228 12.74 33.68 -23.08
C THR A 228 11.64 34.00 -24.09
N VAL A 229 10.54 33.27 -24.06
CA VAL A 229 9.42 33.40 -24.98
C VAL A 229 8.13 33.61 -24.21
N HIS A 230 7.44 34.71 -24.49
CA HIS A 230 6.09 34.93 -24.01
C HIS A 230 5.06 34.41 -25.02
N VAL A 231 4.01 33.76 -24.54
CA VAL A 231 2.93 33.21 -25.37
C VAL A 231 1.70 34.10 -25.22
N GLY A 232 1.23 34.65 -26.33
CA GLY A 232 0.10 35.57 -26.36
C GLY A 232 0.48 37.05 -26.48
N GLY A 233 -0.51 37.92 -26.28
CA GLY A 233 -0.41 39.35 -26.58
C GLY A 233 -0.07 40.27 -25.42
N ALA A 234 0.14 39.75 -24.20
CA ALA A 234 0.30 40.58 -23.00
C ALA A 234 1.66 41.29 -22.97
N GLU A 235 1.78 42.36 -22.17
CA GLU A 235 3.08 42.99 -21.93
C GLU A 235 4.04 42.02 -21.22
N THR A 236 5.30 41.99 -21.63
CA THR A 236 6.27 40.99 -21.19
C THR A 236 7.70 41.49 -21.26
N CYS A 237 8.55 41.06 -20.32
CA CYS A 237 9.99 41.27 -20.39
C CYS A 237 10.74 40.17 -21.18
N ALA A 238 10.02 39.15 -21.65
CA ALA A 238 10.57 38.14 -22.53
C ALA A 238 11.11 38.77 -23.83
N ARG A 239 12.19 38.19 -24.34
CA ARG A 239 12.84 38.64 -25.59
C ARG A 239 12.02 38.35 -26.84
N TYR A 240 11.35 37.21 -26.85
CA TYR A 240 10.62 36.73 -28.02
C TYR A 240 9.15 36.45 -27.71
N ARG A 241 8.34 36.35 -28.76
CA ARG A 241 6.91 36.06 -28.65
C ARG A 241 6.44 34.98 -29.62
N LEU A 242 5.50 34.17 -29.15
CA LEU A 242 4.65 33.28 -29.96
C LEU A 242 3.18 33.64 -29.75
N SER A 243 2.33 33.43 -30.76
CA SER A 243 0.96 33.92 -30.76
C SER A 243 0.04 33.19 -29.77
N ASP A 244 0.22 31.87 -29.63
CA ASP A 244 -0.68 30.96 -28.94
C ASP A 244 -0.01 29.60 -28.66
N THR A 245 -0.76 28.72 -27.99
CA THR A 245 -0.35 27.35 -27.65
C THR A 245 0.02 26.50 -28.89
N GLU A 246 -0.60 26.72 -30.04
CA GLU A 246 -0.30 25.96 -31.26
C GLU A 246 1.05 26.38 -31.85
N ALA A 247 1.32 27.69 -31.89
CA ALA A 247 2.61 28.24 -32.29
C ALA A 247 3.77 27.74 -31.38
N VAL A 248 3.52 27.53 -30.09
CA VAL A 248 4.49 26.89 -29.16
C VAL A 248 4.78 25.46 -29.58
N ARG A 249 3.74 24.66 -29.84
CA ARG A 249 3.89 23.27 -30.25
C ARG A 249 4.63 23.15 -31.58
N ASP A 250 4.33 24.01 -32.55
CA ASP A 250 5.00 24.04 -33.84
C ASP A 250 6.48 24.43 -33.72
N PHE A 251 6.79 25.44 -32.89
CA PHE A 251 8.16 25.81 -32.61
C PHE A 251 8.96 24.64 -32.00
N LEU A 252 8.39 23.96 -31.00
CA LEU A 252 9.04 22.84 -30.33
C LEU A 252 9.25 21.64 -31.26
N ARG A 253 8.30 21.36 -32.18
CA ARG A 253 8.49 20.34 -33.23
C ARG A 253 9.63 20.70 -34.18
N ALA A 254 9.64 21.93 -34.68
CA ALA A 254 10.73 22.41 -35.55
C ALA A 254 12.10 22.35 -34.84
N PHE A 255 12.14 22.65 -33.54
CA PHE A 255 13.33 22.50 -32.71
C PHE A 255 13.78 21.03 -32.58
N ILE A 256 12.85 20.09 -32.34
CA ILE A 256 13.15 18.65 -32.30
C ILE A 256 13.76 18.19 -33.64
N ASP A 257 13.15 18.58 -34.77
CA ASP A 257 13.61 18.19 -36.10
C ASP A 257 15.03 18.73 -36.40
N GLU A 258 15.28 20.00 -36.09
CA GLU A 258 16.59 20.63 -36.28
C GLU A 258 17.66 19.98 -35.40
N ARG A 259 17.35 19.71 -34.13
CA ARG A 259 18.30 19.09 -33.22
C ARG A 259 18.59 17.62 -33.55
N THR A 260 17.61 16.93 -34.14
CA THR A 260 17.77 15.53 -34.59
C THR A 260 18.64 15.45 -35.86
N THR A 261 18.57 16.45 -36.74
CA THR A 261 19.35 16.52 -37.98
C THR A 261 20.77 17.04 -37.78
N ALA A 262 21.00 17.90 -36.78
CA ALA A 262 22.34 18.34 -36.38
C ALA A 262 23.16 17.17 -35.75
N SER A 263 24.30 16.80 -36.33
CA SER A 263 25.23 15.82 -35.74
C SER A 263 25.78 16.33 -34.41
N VAL A 264 25.24 15.83 -33.29
CA VAL A 264 25.61 16.24 -31.93
C VAL A 264 27.11 15.96 -31.66
N ARG A 265 27.92 17.03 -31.64
CA ARG A 265 29.34 16.97 -31.27
C ARG A 265 29.50 16.94 -29.75
N GLY A 266 29.66 15.73 -29.21
CA GLY A 266 30.48 15.39 -28.03
C GLY A 266 30.31 16.24 -26.76
N GLY A 267 29.44 15.79 -25.86
CA GLY A 267 29.36 16.18 -24.46
C GLY A 267 28.28 15.37 -23.73
N THR A 268 28.59 14.82 -22.55
CA THR A 268 27.70 13.89 -21.83
C THR A 268 26.96 14.60 -20.69
N ILE A 269 25.71 15.00 -20.94
CA ILE A 269 24.68 14.98 -19.90
C ILE A 269 23.98 13.62 -20.04
N PRO A 270 23.84 12.80 -18.97
CA PRO A 270 23.08 11.56 -19.05
C PRO A 270 21.68 11.87 -19.58
N PRO A 271 21.15 11.15 -20.59
CA PRO A 271 19.77 11.35 -21.01
C PRO A 271 18.84 11.19 -19.80
N THR A 272 17.88 12.10 -19.66
CA THR A 272 16.79 11.93 -18.71
C THR A 272 16.07 10.63 -19.08
N PRO A 273 15.83 9.68 -18.15
CA PRO A 273 15.12 8.45 -18.46
C PRO A 273 13.78 8.79 -19.12
N SER A 274 13.32 7.99 -20.09
CA SER A 274 12.19 8.35 -20.95
C SER A 274 10.87 8.43 -20.19
N LEU A 275 9.94 9.25 -20.70
CA LEU A 275 8.52 9.26 -20.29
C LEU A 275 7.81 7.89 -20.55
N ASP A 276 8.44 6.97 -21.29
CA ASP A 276 7.97 5.59 -21.59
C ASP A 276 8.57 4.50 -20.69
N GLU A 277 9.37 4.84 -19.68
CA GLU A 277 9.45 3.95 -18.53
C GLU A 277 8.16 4.10 -17.73
N ALA A 278 7.05 3.59 -18.30
CA ALA A 278 5.88 3.16 -17.56
C ALA A 278 6.40 2.47 -16.32
N TYR A 279 6.13 3.00 -15.11
CA TYR A 279 6.62 2.47 -13.84
C TYR A 279 6.85 0.97 -13.96
N ARG A 280 8.12 0.56 -14.10
CA ARG A 280 8.51 -0.82 -14.35
C ARG A 280 8.91 -1.40 -13.02
N PRO A 281 7.97 -2.00 -12.28
CA PRO A 281 8.30 -2.56 -10.98
C PRO A 281 9.36 -3.65 -11.13
N ASN A 282 10.42 -3.59 -10.33
CA ASN A 282 11.41 -4.68 -10.28
C ASN A 282 10.89 -5.88 -9.45
N LEU A 283 9.71 -5.73 -8.83
CA LEU A 283 8.96 -6.80 -8.16
C LEU A 283 7.47 -6.45 -8.21
N VAL A 284 6.63 -7.37 -8.69
CA VAL A 284 5.17 -7.21 -8.60
C VAL A 284 4.61 -8.18 -7.57
N VAL A 285 3.98 -7.65 -6.53
CA VAL A 285 3.20 -8.42 -5.57
C VAL A 285 1.74 -8.43 -6.02
N ILE A 286 1.12 -9.61 -6.07
CA ILE A 286 -0.32 -9.74 -6.36
C ILE A 286 -0.99 -10.41 -5.17
N SER A 287 -1.95 -9.75 -4.54
CA SER A 287 -2.80 -10.33 -3.50
C SER A 287 -4.26 -10.00 -3.75
N ASN A 288 -5.16 -10.79 -3.15
CA ASN A 288 -6.59 -10.56 -3.35
C ASN A 288 -7.02 -9.13 -2.98
N ARG A 289 -6.52 -8.57 -1.88
CA ARG A 289 -6.82 -7.18 -1.44
C ARG A 289 -5.56 -6.35 -1.28
N LEU A 290 -5.68 -5.04 -1.54
CA LEU A 290 -4.68 -4.04 -1.14
C LEU A 290 -4.77 -3.74 0.36
N PRO A 291 -3.69 -3.23 0.97
CA PRO A 291 -3.74 -2.69 2.33
C PRO A 291 -4.78 -1.57 2.41
N ALA A 292 -5.66 -1.63 3.41
CA ALA A 292 -6.68 -0.61 3.59
C ALA A 292 -6.03 0.76 3.87
N SER A 293 -6.27 1.74 2.99
CA SER A 293 -5.93 3.14 3.27
C SER A 293 -6.95 3.69 4.27
N ALA A 294 -6.48 4.23 5.40
CA ALA A 294 -7.37 4.91 6.33
C ALA A 294 -7.98 6.14 5.64
N PRO A 295 -9.31 6.33 5.69
CA PRO A 295 -9.91 7.60 5.30
C PRO A 295 -9.32 8.77 6.09
N PRO A 296 -9.27 10.00 5.53
CA PRO A 296 -8.90 11.18 6.30
C PRO A 296 -9.80 11.31 7.54
N GLY A 297 -9.21 11.31 8.74
CA GLY A 297 -9.94 11.40 10.01
C GLY A 297 -10.38 10.08 10.66
N ALA A 298 -10.14 8.92 10.04
CA ALA A 298 -10.46 7.62 10.64
C ALA A 298 -9.31 7.06 11.50
N ARG A 299 -9.63 6.26 12.54
CA ARG A 299 -8.64 5.49 13.31
C ARG A 299 -7.83 4.61 12.35
N LYS A 300 -6.49 4.67 12.46
CA LYS A 300 -5.55 3.83 11.68
C LYS A 300 -5.95 2.36 11.83
N LEU A 301 -6.27 1.71 10.70
CA LEU A 301 -6.57 0.29 10.63
C LEU A 301 -5.33 -0.56 10.95
N ASN A 302 -5.54 -1.73 11.53
CA ASN A 302 -4.46 -2.65 11.88
C ASN A 302 -3.65 -3.05 10.65
N VAL A 303 -2.33 -2.86 10.74
CA VAL A 303 -1.37 -3.34 9.75
C VAL A 303 -1.26 -4.85 9.95
N GLY A 304 -1.96 -5.63 9.13
CA GLY A 304 -1.86 -7.10 9.18
C GLY A 304 -0.44 -7.59 8.85
N GLY A 305 -0.05 -8.76 9.35
CA GLY A 305 1.33 -9.27 9.19
C GLY A 305 1.82 -9.46 7.76
N LEU A 306 0.90 -9.59 6.79
CA LEU A 306 1.25 -9.57 5.37
C LEU A 306 1.79 -8.19 4.94
N VAL A 307 1.18 -7.11 5.42
CA VAL A 307 1.59 -5.74 5.09
C VAL A 307 2.96 -5.44 5.69
N SER A 308 3.23 -5.87 6.91
CA SER A 308 4.53 -5.66 7.55
C SER A 308 5.69 -6.40 6.86
N GLY A 309 5.42 -7.56 6.23
CA GLY A 309 6.45 -8.29 5.48
C GLY A 309 6.64 -7.80 4.04
N LEU A 310 5.56 -7.44 3.36
CA LEU A 310 5.59 -7.08 1.93
C LEU A 310 5.93 -5.61 1.66
N ALA A 311 5.47 -4.68 2.50
CA ALA A 311 5.67 -3.26 2.25
C ALA A 311 7.16 -2.86 2.22
N PRO A 312 8.02 -3.32 3.15
CA PRO A 312 9.46 -3.05 3.07
C PRO A 312 10.11 -3.64 1.82
N ALA A 313 9.81 -4.91 1.51
CA ALA A 313 10.37 -5.61 0.35
C ALA A 313 9.99 -4.94 -0.98
N LEU A 314 8.75 -4.49 -1.12
CA LEU A 314 8.29 -3.72 -2.27
C LEU A 314 8.94 -2.34 -2.32
N THR A 315 9.09 -1.65 -1.19
CA THR A 315 9.67 -0.30 -1.15
C THR A 315 11.14 -0.33 -1.55
N GLU A 316 11.92 -1.25 -1.00
CA GLU A 316 13.34 -1.42 -1.28
C GLU A 316 13.61 -1.75 -2.75
N ARG A 317 12.72 -2.54 -3.38
CA ARG A 317 12.88 -3.00 -4.76
C ARG A 317 12.14 -2.12 -5.80
N GLY A 318 11.49 -1.04 -5.38
CA GLY A 318 10.66 -0.21 -6.28
C GLY A 318 9.54 -1.03 -6.94
N GLY A 319 8.81 -1.80 -6.13
CA GLY A 319 7.83 -2.79 -6.55
C GLY A 319 6.39 -2.30 -6.55
N LEU A 320 5.52 -2.98 -7.30
CA LEU A 320 4.09 -2.70 -7.40
C LEU A 320 3.28 -3.67 -6.55
N TRP A 321 2.40 -3.18 -5.69
CA TRP A 321 1.39 -4.01 -5.04
C TRP A 321 0.07 -3.94 -5.82
N VAL A 322 -0.33 -5.04 -6.45
CA VAL A 322 -1.62 -5.19 -7.14
C VAL A 322 -2.64 -5.93 -6.27
N GLY A 323 -3.87 -5.42 -6.21
CA GLY A 323 -4.95 -6.04 -5.44
C GLY A 323 -6.30 -5.36 -5.62
N TRP A 324 -7.37 -5.97 -5.11
CA TRP A 324 -8.68 -5.32 -5.02
C TRP A 324 -8.69 -4.25 -3.92
N SER A 325 -9.26 -3.06 -4.21
CA SER A 325 -9.30 -1.94 -3.25
C SER A 325 -10.27 -2.16 -2.08
N GLY A 326 -11.16 -3.14 -2.17
CA GLY A 326 -12.29 -3.32 -1.25
C GLY A 326 -13.58 -2.64 -1.71
N ARG A 327 -13.56 -1.87 -2.82
CA ARG A 327 -14.76 -1.23 -3.39
C ARG A 327 -15.38 -2.12 -4.47
N ALA A 328 -16.70 -2.23 -4.45
CA ALA A 328 -17.45 -2.76 -5.59
C ALA A 328 -17.88 -1.60 -6.50
N LYS A 329 -17.70 -1.73 -7.82
CA LYS A 329 -18.22 -0.76 -8.81
C LYS A 329 -19.35 -1.41 -9.61
N LYS A 330 -20.51 -0.74 -9.67
CA LYS A 330 -21.63 -1.16 -10.54
C LYS A 330 -21.32 -0.77 -11.99
N GLY A 331 -21.61 -1.66 -12.94
CA GLY A 331 -21.57 -1.36 -14.38
C GLY A 331 -20.20 -1.42 -15.06
N LEU A 332 -19.15 -1.95 -14.41
CA LEU A 332 -17.89 -2.24 -15.10
C LEU A 332 -17.96 -3.59 -15.83
N PRO A 333 -17.47 -3.70 -17.08
CA PRO A 333 -17.20 -4.99 -17.68
C PRO A 333 -16.15 -5.75 -16.84
N VAL A 334 -16.39 -7.03 -16.58
CA VAL A 334 -15.47 -7.93 -15.85
C VAL A 334 -14.07 -7.93 -16.49
N ASP A 335 -14.00 -7.72 -17.81
CA ASP A 335 -12.77 -7.71 -18.61
C ASP A 335 -12.10 -6.33 -18.76
N SER A 336 -12.61 -5.28 -18.12
CA SER A 336 -12.05 -3.92 -18.29
C SER A 336 -10.64 -3.74 -17.74
N GLY A 337 -10.11 -4.72 -16.98
CA GLY A 337 -8.69 -5.05 -16.79
C GLY A 337 -7.72 -3.91 -16.40
N SER A 338 -8.22 -2.71 -16.11
CA SER A 338 -7.39 -1.53 -15.98
C SER A 338 -7.04 -1.32 -14.51
N LEU A 339 -5.75 -1.34 -14.23
CA LEU A 339 -5.24 -1.00 -12.92
C LEU A 339 -5.37 0.50 -12.70
N GLN A 340 -6.01 0.88 -11.60
CA GLN A 340 -5.92 2.23 -11.08
C GLN A 340 -4.60 2.33 -10.30
N LEU A 341 -3.57 2.88 -10.94
CA LEU A 341 -2.25 3.05 -10.33
C LEU A 341 -2.24 4.25 -9.39
N ASP A 342 -1.74 4.02 -8.17
CA ASP A 342 -1.40 5.05 -7.20
C ASP A 342 0.10 4.91 -6.87
N LEU A 343 0.92 5.63 -7.63
CA LEU A 343 2.38 5.67 -7.48
C LEU A 343 2.82 6.65 -6.37
N SER A 344 1.89 7.39 -5.76
CA SER A 344 2.18 8.29 -4.63
C SER A 344 2.32 7.53 -3.30
N GLN A 345 1.78 6.31 -3.24
CA GLN A 345 1.89 5.43 -2.08
C GLN A 345 3.26 4.75 -2.05
N VAL A 346 3.75 4.48 -0.85
CA VAL A 346 4.95 3.68 -0.62
C VAL A 346 4.55 2.43 0.17
N PRO A 347 4.56 1.23 -0.43
CA PRO A 347 4.88 0.94 -1.84
C PRO A 347 3.77 1.38 -2.81
N ALA A 348 4.12 1.53 -4.09
CA ALA A 348 3.19 1.85 -5.17
C ALA A 348 2.07 0.81 -5.26
N ARG A 349 0.86 1.23 -5.63
CA ARG A 349 -0.32 0.36 -5.66
C ARG A 349 -1.01 0.34 -7.00
N GLY A 350 -1.56 -0.81 -7.39
CA GLY A 350 -2.44 -0.98 -8.54
C GLY A 350 -3.76 -1.60 -8.11
N ALA A 351 -4.83 -0.81 -8.09
CA ALA A 351 -6.14 -1.30 -7.69
C ALA A 351 -6.90 -1.90 -8.88
N LEU A 352 -7.35 -3.15 -8.73
CA LEU A 352 -8.29 -3.82 -9.64
C LEU A 352 -9.66 -3.95 -8.95
N ASP A 353 -10.60 -3.06 -9.29
CA ASP A 353 -11.95 -3.10 -8.73
C ASP A 353 -12.83 -4.08 -9.52
N LEU A 354 -13.51 -4.97 -8.79
CA LEU A 354 -14.34 -6.02 -9.36
C LEU A 354 -15.84 -5.65 -9.25
N PRO A 355 -16.69 -6.11 -10.18
CA PRO A 355 -18.15 -5.98 -10.06
C PRO A 355 -18.68 -6.71 -8.83
N ALA A 356 -19.78 -6.21 -8.25
CA ALA A 356 -20.39 -6.79 -7.05
C ALA A 356 -20.83 -8.25 -7.24
N GLU A 357 -21.47 -8.56 -8.38
CA GLU A 357 -21.89 -9.91 -8.76
C GLU A 357 -20.69 -10.87 -8.88
N THR A 358 -19.57 -10.39 -9.43
CA THR A 358 -18.34 -11.16 -9.49
C THR A 358 -17.80 -11.46 -8.10
N LEU A 359 -17.81 -10.49 -7.18
CA LEU A 359 -17.35 -10.67 -5.80
C LEU A 359 -18.20 -11.69 -5.04
N GLU A 360 -19.50 -11.75 -5.27
CA GLU A 360 -20.41 -12.73 -4.67
C GLU A 360 -19.99 -14.16 -5.04
N HIS A 361 -19.77 -14.46 -6.32
CA HIS A 361 -19.40 -15.79 -6.77
C HIS A 361 -17.92 -16.14 -6.53
N TYR A 362 -17.01 -15.16 -6.65
CA TYR A 362 -15.56 -15.37 -6.48
C TYR A 362 -15.13 -15.34 -5.01
N TYR A 363 -15.36 -14.22 -4.32
CA TYR A 363 -14.81 -13.98 -2.98
C TYR A 363 -15.68 -14.63 -1.91
N ASP A 364 -16.98 -14.34 -1.92
CA ASP A 364 -17.90 -14.92 -0.94
C ASP A 364 -18.25 -16.38 -1.27
N GLY A 365 -18.34 -16.73 -2.56
CA GLY A 365 -18.51 -18.09 -3.07
C GLY A 365 -17.22 -18.91 -3.02
N PHE A 366 -16.57 -19.13 -4.17
CA PHE A 366 -15.50 -20.12 -4.31
C PHE A 366 -14.37 -19.97 -3.29
N CYS A 367 -13.90 -18.74 -3.04
CA CYS A 367 -12.83 -18.50 -2.09
C CYS A 367 -13.23 -18.86 -0.65
N ASN A 368 -14.38 -18.37 -0.15
CA ASN A 368 -14.73 -18.44 1.27
C ASN A 368 -15.71 -19.56 1.65
N ARG A 369 -16.39 -20.18 0.67
CA ARG A 369 -17.31 -21.32 0.84
C ARG A 369 -16.81 -22.63 0.23
N THR A 370 -15.83 -22.59 -0.68
CA THR A 370 -15.17 -23.79 -1.19
C THR A 370 -13.76 -23.92 -0.63
N LEU A 371 -12.84 -23.03 -1.04
CA LEU A 371 -11.41 -23.17 -0.72
C LEU A 371 -11.13 -22.97 0.77
N TRP A 372 -11.64 -21.92 1.41
CA TRP A 372 -11.38 -21.67 2.83
C TRP A 372 -11.75 -22.85 3.74
N PRO A 373 -13.01 -23.37 3.74
CA PRO A 373 -13.35 -24.51 4.58
C PRO A 373 -12.54 -25.76 4.21
N LEU A 374 -12.34 -26.05 2.91
CA LEU A 374 -11.58 -27.21 2.46
C LEU A 374 -10.14 -27.17 2.96
N LEU A 375 -9.44 -26.05 2.73
CA LEU A 375 -8.03 -25.88 3.08
C LEU A 375 -7.80 -25.94 4.60
N HIS A 376 -8.80 -25.57 5.39
CA HIS A 376 -8.77 -25.69 6.85
C HIS A 376 -9.28 -27.04 7.38
N GLY A 377 -9.70 -27.96 6.50
CA GLY A 377 -10.17 -29.31 6.87
C GLY A 377 -11.61 -29.38 7.37
N PHE A 378 -12.43 -28.36 7.12
CA PHE A 378 -13.86 -28.32 7.48
C PHE A 378 -14.72 -28.82 6.33
N PHE A 379 -14.54 -30.08 5.94
CA PHE A 379 -15.23 -30.71 4.80
C PHE A 379 -16.75 -30.51 4.81
N SER A 380 -17.38 -30.61 5.99
CA SER A 380 -18.84 -30.44 6.14
C SER A 380 -19.36 -29.03 5.81
N LYS A 381 -18.48 -28.05 5.62
CA LYS A 381 -18.81 -26.66 5.27
C LYS A 381 -18.47 -26.32 3.82
N VAL A 382 -17.93 -27.27 3.05
CA VAL A 382 -17.52 -27.04 1.66
C VAL A 382 -18.75 -27.09 0.76
N ARG A 383 -18.89 -26.07 -0.09
CA ARG A 383 -19.89 -26.01 -1.17
C ARG A 383 -19.18 -26.08 -2.52
N TYR A 384 -19.73 -26.84 -3.45
CA TYR A 384 -19.23 -26.94 -4.82
C TYR A 384 -20.26 -26.36 -5.79
N GLU A 385 -19.88 -25.33 -6.53
CA GLU A 385 -20.72 -24.71 -7.56
C GLU A 385 -19.86 -24.34 -8.78
N ASP A 386 -20.22 -24.84 -9.96
CA ASP A 386 -19.49 -24.58 -11.21
C ASP A 386 -19.41 -23.09 -11.55
N GLU A 387 -20.47 -22.34 -11.27
CA GLU A 387 -20.52 -20.90 -11.53
C GLU A 387 -19.52 -20.14 -10.64
N GLU A 388 -19.39 -20.54 -9.37
CA GLU A 388 -18.41 -19.97 -8.45
C GLU A 388 -16.98 -20.26 -8.93
N PHE A 389 -16.69 -21.47 -9.44
CA PHE A 389 -15.39 -21.78 -10.04
C PHE A 389 -15.11 -20.99 -11.33
N ARG A 390 -16.10 -20.82 -12.21
CA ARG A 390 -15.95 -19.99 -13.43
C ARG A 390 -15.63 -18.54 -13.06
N ALA A 391 -16.33 -17.98 -12.07
CA ALA A 391 -16.03 -16.64 -11.55
C ALA A 391 -14.61 -16.57 -10.99
N TYR A 392 -14.14 -17.60 -10.27
CA TYR A 392 -12.78 -17.70 -9.77
C TYR A 392 -11.71 -17.69 -10.86
N ALA A 393 -11.89 -18.49 -11.91
CA ALA A 393 -11.00 -18.49 -13.06
C ALA A 393 -10.99 -17.13 -13.78
N ASN A 394 -12.17 -16.52 -13.97
CA ASN A 394 -12.29 -15.20 -14.61
C ASN A 394 -11.58 -14.09 -13.83
N VAL A 395 -11.67 -14.10 -12.49
CA VAL A 395 -10.96 -13.11 -11.67
C VAL A 395 -9.44 -13.31 -11.72
N ASN A 396 -8.95 -14.55 -11.66
CA ASN A 396 -7.52 -14.85 -11.83
C ASN A 396 -7.00 -14.35 -13.20
N ARG A 397 -7.80 -14.56 -14.25
CA ARG A 397 -7.53 -14.02 -15.59
C ARG A 397 -7.50 -12.49 -15.63
N ALA A 398 -8.44 -11.83 -14.96
CA ALA A 398 -8.50 -10.38 -14.88
C ALA A 398 -7.26 -9.81 -14.18
N PHE A 399 -6.81 -10.41 -13.06
CA PHE A 399 -5.56 -10.06 -12.41
C PHE A 399 -4.35 -10.19 -13.34
N ALA A 400 -4.22 -11.31 -14.05
CA ALA A 400 -3.12 -11.52 -14.99
C ALA A 400 -3.14 -10.52 -16.16
N SER A 401 -4.33 -10.22 -16.70
CA SER A 401 -4.53 -9.23 -17.76
C SER A 401 -4.11 -7.84 -17.29
N ALA A 402 -4.54 -7.46 -16.09
CA ALA A 402 -4.25 -6.17 -15.49
C ALA A 402 -2.75 -5.99 -15.22
N VAL A 403 -2.10 -7.01 -14.66
CA VAL A 403 -0.65 -6.99 -14.39
C VAL A 403 0.17 -6.95 -15.67
N ARG A 404 -0.25 -7.63 -16.75
CA ARG A 404 0.46 -7.60 -18.04
C ARG A 404 0.61 -6.19 -18.61
N SER A 405 -0.31 -5.28 -18.31
CA SER A 405 -0.26 -3.90 -18.81
C SER A 405 0.83 -3.03 -18.15
N VAL A 406 1.37 -3.44 -17.00
CA VAL A 406 2.30 -2.64 -16.18
C VAL A 406 3.57 -3.38 -15.78
N CYS A 407 3.59 -4.71 -15.87
CA CYS A 407 4.70 -5.56 -15.45
C CYS A 407 5.60 -5.89 -16.64
N PRO A 408 6.93 -5.64 -16.56
CA PRO A 408 7.87 -6.15 -17.52
C PRO A 408 7.76 -7.68 -17.65
N PRO A 409 7.91 -8.26 -18.86
CA PRO A 409 7.81 -9.71 -19.07
C PRO A 409 8.77 -10.53 -18.19
N GLU A 410 9.92 -9.97 -17.83
CA GLU A 410 11.00 -10.59 -17.06
C GLU A 410 10.98 -10.27 -15.56
N ALA A 411 10.19 -9.30 -15.11
CA ALA A 411 10.18 -8.88 -13.71
C ALA A 411 9.65 -10.01 -12.80
N PRO A 412 10.23 -10.24 -11.61
CA PRO A 412 9.71 -11.24 -10.70
C PRO A 412 8.31 -10.85 -10.21
N ILE A 413 7.42 -11.84 -10.18
CA ILE A 413 6.06 -11.71 -9.66
C ILE A 413 5.93 -12.58 -8.41
N TRP A 414 5.37 -12.04 -7.34
CA TRP A 414 5.06 -12.77 -6.12
C TRP A 414 3.55 -12.73 -5.84
N VAL A 415 2.91 -13.88 -6.04
CA VAL A 415 1.46 -14.07 -5.87
C VAL A 415 1.15 -14.59 -4.48
N HIS A 416 0.10 -14.07 -3.86
CA HIS A 416 -0.29 -14.44 -2.51
C HIS A 416 -1.70 -15.02 -2.40
N ASP A 417 -1.71 -16.17 -1.72
CA ASP A 417 -2.86 -16.82 -1.10
C ASP A 417 -3.86 -17.52 -2.03
N TYR A 418 -4.72 -18.33 -1.42
CA TYR A 418 -5.63 -19.27 -2.08
C TYR A 418 -6.61 -18.64 -3.11
N HIS A 419 -6.78 -17.32 -3.06
CA HIS A 419 -7.60 -16.58 -4.01
C HIS A 419 -7.02 -16.59 -5.44
N LEU A 420 -5.71 -16.83 -5.58
CA LEU A 420 -4.97 -16.60 -6.83
C LEU A 420 -4.17 -17.82 -7.31
N LEU A 421 -4.69 -19.04 -7.08
CA LEU A 421 -4.00 -20.29 -7.42
C LEU A 421 -3.82 -20.50 -8.93
N LEU A 422 -4.60 -19.79 -9.77
CA LEU A 422 -4.54 -19.92 -11.24
C LEU A 422 -3.74 -18.77 -11.89
N ALA A 423 -3.26 -17.81 -11.11
CA ALA A 423 -2.67 -16.58 -11.63
C ALA A 423 -1.42 -16.83 -12.48
N ALA A 424 -0.53 -17.76 -12.08
CA ALA A 424 0.66 -18.07 -12.87
C ALA A 424 0.32 -18.59 -14.26
N ARG A 425 -0.61 -19.54 -14.37
CA ARG A 425 -1.08 -20.08 -15.65
C ARG A 425 -1.58 -18.97 -16.57
N GLU A 426 -2.38 -18.06 -16.04
CA GLU A 426 -2.93 -16.92 -16.78
C GLU A 426 -1.87 -15.88 -17.17
N LEU A 427 -0.83 -15.68 -16.35
CA LEU A 427 0.33 -14.83 -16.65
C LEU A 427 1.23 -15.45 -17.73
N ARG A 428 1.52 -16.76 -17.63
CA ARG A 428 2.30 -17.51 -18.63
C ARG A 428 1.61 -17.52 -19.98
N ALA A 429 0.29 -17.76 -20.02
CA ALA A 429 -0.52 -17.69 -21.23
C ALA A 429 -0.46 -16.32 -21.94
N ARG A 430 -0.10 -15.26 -21.20
CA ARG A 430 0.07 -13.88 -21.70
C ARG A 430 1.53 -13.51 -21.99
N GLY A 431 2.43 -14.48 -22.01
CA GLY A 431 3.84 -14.29 -22.37
C GLY A 431 4.68 -13.64 -21.28
N HIS A 432 4.33 -13.80 -19.99
CA HIS A 432 5.25 -13.50 -18.89
C HIS A 432 6.32 -14.58 -18.81
N VAL A 433 7.60 -14.19 -18.80
CA VAL A 433 8.77 -15.09 -18.83
C VAL A 433 9.61 -15.03 -17.54
N GLY A 434 9.39 -14.01 -16.69
CA GLY A 434 10.05 -13.83 -15.40
C GLY A 434 9.70 -14.91 -14.37
N ARG A 435 10.36 -14.88 -13.22
CA ARG A 435 10.09 -15.81 -12.13
C ARG A 435 8.78 -15.48 -11.44
N ILE A 436 7.90 -16.47 -11.27
CA ILE A 436 6.63 -16.31 -10.55
C ILE A 436 6.68 -17.17 -9.29
N GLY A 437 6.73 -16.51 -8.12
CA GLY A 437 6.57 -17.14 -6.82
C GLY A 437 5.11 -17.11 -6.37
N PHE A 438 4.71 -18.13 -5.61
CA PHE A 438 3.43 -18.19 -4.90
C PHE A 438 3.67 -18.40 -3.41
N PHE A 439 2.88 -17.78 -2.55
CA PHE A 439 2.89 -18.09 -1.12
C PHE A 439 1.48 -18.33 -0.58
N LEU A 440 1.22 -19.52 -0.02
CA LEU A 440 -0.05 -19.89 0.59
C LEU A 440 -0.05 -19.57 2.09
N HIS A 441 -0.93 -18.66 2.53
CA HIS A 441 -0.99 -18.21 3.94
C HIS A 441 -1.92 -19.06 4.82
N VAL A 442 -2.82 -19.80 4.18
CA VAL A 442 -3.71 -20.75 4.85
C VAL A 442 -3.05 -22.14 4.90
N PRO A 443 -3.56 -23.08 5.71
CA PRO A 443 -3.09 -24.45 5.68
C PRO A 443 -3.26 -25.09 4.31
N LEU A 444 -2.49 -26.13 4.03
CA LEU A 444 -2.79 -27.09 2.97
C LEU A 444 -3.22 -28.42 3.61
N PRO A 445 -4.39 -28.98 3.26
CA PRO A 445 -4.88 -30.22 3.85
C PRO A 445 -4.19 -31.43 3.22
N SER A 446 -4.47 -32.63 3.73
CA SER A 446 -3.91 -33.87 3.16
C SER A 446 -4.49 -34.16 1.78
N VAL A 447 -3.87 -35.11 1.08
CA VAL A 447 -4.26 -35.52 -0.28
C VAL A 447 -5.71 -35.98 -0.34
N GLU A 448 -6.18 -36.73 0.66
CA GLU A 448 -7.54 -37.27 0.72
C GLU A 448 -8.60 -36.17 0.80
N LEU A 449 -8.29 -35.06 1.47
CA LEU A 449 -9.17 -33.89 1.50
C LEU A 449 -9.08 -33.11 0.19
N MET A 450 -7.87 -32.95 -0.37
CA MET A 450 -7.71 -32.28 -1.66
C MET A 450 -8.46 -33.01 -2.79
N GLU A 451 -8.51 -34.34 -2.76
CA GLU A 451 -9.20 -35.19 -3.73
C GLU A 451 -10.71 -34.90 -3.80
N THR A 452 -11.31 -34.36 -2.74
CA THR A 452 -12.75 -34.06 -2.74
C THR A 452 -13.12 -32.83 -3.59
N LEU A 453 -12.14 -32.02 -3.99
CA LEU A 453 -12.38 -30.82 -4.80
C LEU A 453 -12.56 -31.19 -6.28
N PRO A 454 -13.72 -30.90 -6.91
CA PRO A 454 -13.96 -31.30 -8.30
C PRO A 454 -12.92 -30.76 -9.30
N TRP A 455 -12.37 -29.57 -9.05
CA TRP A 455 -11.38 -28.90 -9.88
C TRP A 455 -9.94 -29.09 -9.38
N CYS A 456 -9.69 -30.09 -8.53
CA CYS A 456 -8.38 -30.32 -7.91
C CYS A 456 -7.27 -30.49 -8.95
N GLU A 457 -7.47 -31.36 -9.95
CA GLU A 457 -6.49 -31.59 -11.02
C GLU A 457 -6.18 -30.30 -11.78
N GLU A 458 -7.20 -29.50 -12.10
CA GLU A 458 -7.03 -28.24 -12.83
C GLU A 458 -6.22 -27.22 -12.01
N ILE A 459 -6.49 -27.11 -10.71
CA ILE A 459 -5.79 -26.21 -9.80
C ILE A 459 -4.34 -26.68 -9.61
N LEU A 460 -4.12 -27.97 -9.35
CA LEU A 460 -2.77 -28.53 -9.18
C LEU A 460 -1.93 -28.37 -10.46
N ASP A 461 -2.53 -28.56 -11.62
CA ASP A 461 -1.86 -28.38 -12.90
C ASP A 461 -1.51 -26.90 -13.15
N ALA A 462 -2.37 -25.96 -12.78
CA ALA A 462 -2.08 -24.52 -12.83
C ALA A 462 -0.99 -24.11 -11.82
N MET A 463 -0.96 -24.74 -10.65
CA MET A 463 0.05 -24.49 -9.63
C MET A 463 1.47 -24.89 -10.08
N MET A 464 1.60 -25.75 -11.11
CA MET A 464 2.90 -26.08 -11.71
C MET A 464 3.51 -24.92 -12.51
N ASP A 465 2.75 -23.87 -12.83
CA ASP A 465 3.25 -22.71 -13.59
C ASP A 465 3.98 -21.68 -12.70
N PHE A 466 3.96 -21.88 -11.37
CA PHE A 466 4.80 -21.16 -10.43
C PHE A 466 6.20 -21.79 -10.35
N ASP A 467 7.24 -20.96 -10.37
CA ASP A 467 8.63 -21.40 -10.19
C ASP A 467 8.92 -21.86 -8.75
N LEU A 468 8.32 -21.17 -7.77
CA LEU A 468 8.48 -21.44 -6.35
C LEU A 468 7.13 -21.32 -5.62
N LEU A 469 6.73 -22.37 -4.91
CA LEU A 469 5.61 -22.35 -3.98
C LEU A 469 6.12 -22.34 -2.53
N GLY A 470 5.74 -21.31 -1.80
CA GLY A 470 6.02 -21.15 -0.39
C GLY A 470 4.83 -21.55 0.47
N PHE A 471 5.12 -22.25 1.55
CA PHE A 471 4.15 -22.62 2.58
C PHE A 471 4.67 -22.22 3.97
N HIS A 472 3.81 -22.22 4.97
CA HIS A 472 4.22 -21.91 6.34
C HIS A 472 5.02 -23.02 7.03
N THR A 473 4.79 -24.28 6.69
CA THR A 473 5.35 -25.44 7.39
C THR A 473 5.80 -26.51 6.42
N GLU A 474 6.77 -27.33 6.83
CA GLU A 474 7.23 -28.49 6.04
C GLU A 474 6.09 -29.49 5.82
N ARG A 475 5.17 -29.60 6.78
CA ARG A 475 3.97 -30.43 6.63
C ARG A 475 3.11 -29.99 5.44
N TYR A 476 2.95 -28.69 5.22
CA TYR A 476 2.17 -28.19 4.09
C TYR A 476 2.94 -28.34 2.77
N VAL A 477 4.27 -28.26 2.78
CA VAL A 477 5.12 -28.62 1.64
C VAL A 477 4.89 -30.08 1.25
N ASP A 478 4.99 -31.00 2.21
CA ASP A 478 4.78 -32.44 1.95
C ASP A 478 3.37 -32.76 1.47
N ASN A 479 2.35 -32.08 2.01
CA ASN A 479 0.97 -32.22 1.53
C ASN A 479 0.85 -31.80 0.06
N TYR A 480 1.48 -30.69 -0.35
CA TYR A 480 1.47 -30.21 -1.73
C TYR A 480 2.17 -31.20 -2.66
N LEU A 481 3.39 -31.61 -2.29
CA LEU A 481 4.18 -32.53 -3.08
C LEU A 481 3.47 -33.88 -3.25
N SER A 482 2.80 -34.36 -2.19
CA SER A 482 2.01 -35.58 -2.24
C SER A 482 0.78 -35.42 -3.14
N ALA A 483 0.06 -34.30 -3.04
CA ALA A 483 -1.09 -34.02 -3.91
C ALA A 483 -0.67 -33.94 -5.39
N GLN A 484 0.47 -33.32 -5.70
CA GLN A 484 1.00 -33.25 -7.06
C GLN A 484 1.37 -34.61 -7.63
N VAL A 485 1.89 -35.53 -6.80
CA VAL A 485 2.21 -36.89 -7.25
C VAL A 485 0.95 -37.73 -7.43
N VAL A 486 0.07 -37.77 -6.42
CA VAL A 486 -1.07 -38.68 -6.38
C VAL A 486 -2.21 -38.22 -7.27
N LEU A 487 -2.56 -36.93 -7.22
CA LEU A 487 -3.68 -36.35 -7.96
C LEU A 487 -3.21 -35.61 -9.22
N GLY A 488 -2.06 -34.93 -9.14
CA GLY A 488 -1.52 -34.15 -10.26
C GLY A 488 -0.78 -34.96 -11.33
N GLY A 489 -0.37 -36.21 -11.03
CA GLY A 489 0.41 -37.05 -11.93
C GLY A 489 1.84 -36.57 -12.19
N ALA A 490 2.39 -35.74 -11.30
CA ALA A 490 3.77 -35.25 -11.38
C ALA A 490 4.77 -36.27 -10.80
N THR A 491 6.03 -36.16 -11.20
CA THR A 491 7.15 -36.87 -10.56
C THR A 491 7.82 -35.98 -9.52
N ARG A 492 8.16 -36.53 -8.35
CA ARG A 492 8.83 -35.81 -7.26
C ARG A 492 10.31 -36.18 -7.16
N SER A 493 11.17 -35.18 -6.97
CA SER A 493 12.58 -35.35 -6.60
C SER A 493 12.92 -34.33 -5.51
N GLY A 494 13.05 -34.80 -4.26
CA GLY A 494 13.19 -33.91 -3.10
C GLY A 494 12.01 -32.96 -2.96
N CYS A 495 12.28 -31.65 -3.05
CA CYS A 495 11.31 -30.56 -2.98
C CYS A 495 10.84 -30.04 -4.35
N VAL A 496 11.18 -30.76 -5.43
CA VAL A 496 10.86 -30.40 -6.82
C VAL A 496 9.85 -31.38 -7.41
N VAL A 497 8.85 -30.86 -8.11
CA VAL A 497 7.89 -31.64 -8.91
C VAL A 497 8.03 -31.34 -10.40
N ARG A 498 7.86 -32.35 -11.25
CA ARG A 498 7.97 -32.26 -12.71
C ARG A 498 6.81 -32.92 -13.42
N LYS A 499 6.22 -32.22 -14.40
CA LYS A 499 5.14 -32.72 -15.26
C LYS A 499 5.15 -32.01 -16.61
N GLY A 500 5.16 -32.78 -17.71
CA GLY A 500 5.05 -32.21 -19.06
C GLY A 500 6.11 -31.17 -19.42
N GLY A 501 7.37 -31.37 -18.98
CA GLY A 501 8.47 -30.44 -19.20
C GLY A 501 8.49 -29.21 -18.28
N ARG A 502 7.45 -29.01 -17.45
CA ARG A 502 7.44 -27.98 -16.39
C ARG A 502 8.09 -28.51 -15.12
N GLU A 503 8.73 -27.62 -14.39
CA GLU A 503 9.36 -27.86 -13.10
C GLU A 503 8.91 -26.79 -12.12
N SER A 504 8.56 -27.22 -10.90
CA SER A 504 8.17 -26.32 -9.82
C SER A 504 8.77 -26.78 -8.49
N ARG A 505 9.24 -25.82 -7.68
CA ARG A 505 9.85 -26.08 -6.37
C ARG A 505 8.90 -25.68 -5.26
N ALA A 506 8.85 -26.45 -4.17
CA ALA A 506 8.11 -26.09 -2.95
C ALA A 506 9.04 -25.98 -1.74
N ALA A 507 8.80 -25.04 -0.83
CA ALA A 507 9.57 -24.88 0.40
C ALA A 507 8.79 -24.17 1.51
N ALA A 508 9.22 -24.36 2.77
CA ALA A 508 8.61 -23.71 3.92
C ALA A 508 9.30 -22.37 4.25
N PHE A 509 8.51 -21.30 4.33
CA PHE A 509 8.93 -19.97 4.80
C PHE A 509 7.90 -19.50 5.84
N PRO A 510 8.12 -19.78 7.13
CA PRO A 510 7.16 -19.41 8.17
C PRO A 510 7.16 -17.90 8.41
N ILE A 511 6.05 -17.22 8.09
CA ILE A 511 5.95 -15.76 8.21
C ILE A 511 6.08 -15.29 9.67
N GLY A 512 6.91 -14.28 9.89
CA GLY A 512 7.08 -13.61 11.18
C GLY A 512 6.19 -12.38 11.36
N ILE A 513 6.46 -11.63 12.43
CA ILE A 513 5.92 -10.28 12.66
C ILE A 513 7.05 -9.25 12.61
N SER A 514 6.69 -7.97 12.60
CA SER A 514 7.60 -6.88 13.02
C SER A 514 7.44 -6.71 14.54
N PRO A 515 8.43 -7.08 15.37
CA PRO A 515 8.28 -7.08 16.82
C PRO A 515 8.31 -5.68 17.44
N GLU A 516 8.89 -4.69 16.76
CA GLU A 516 9.16 -3.34 17.29
C GLU A 516 7.92 -2.63 17.88
N PRO A 517 6.72 -2.69 17.27
CA PRO A 517 5.52 -2.08 17.83
C PRO A 517 5.02 -2.74 19.13
N PHE A 518 5.48 -3.95 19.42
CA PHE A 518 5.05 -4.76 20.57
C PHE A 518 6.09 -4.75 21.69
N VAL A 519 7.37 -4.58 21.34
CA VAL A 519 8.50 -4.52 22.25
C VAL A 519 8.61 -3.14 22.92
N GLY A 520 8.85 -3.14 24.23
CA GLY A 520 9.10 -1.93 25.03
C GLY A 520 8.10 -1.77 26.18
N ASP A 521 8.46 -0.89 27.13
CA ASP A 521 7.66 -0.68 28.35
C ASP A 521 6.32 0.00 28.09
N GLY A 522 6.09 0.53 26.87
CA GLY A 522 4.87 1.20 26.45
C GLY A 522 4.45 2.27 27.45
N SER A 523 4.96 3.50 27.31
CA SER A 523 4.40 4.62 28.08
C SER A 523 2.89 4.61 27.89
N GLU A 524 2.14 4.41 28.97
CA GLU A 524 0.69 4.56 28.98
C GLU A 524 0.39 5.91 28.32
N SER A 525 -0.13 5.92 27.09
CA SER A 525 -0.65 7.18 26.58
C SER A 525 -1.85 7.51 27.47
N LYS A 526 -2.00 8.78 27.84
CA LYS A 526 -3.18 9.26 28.56
C LYS A 526 -4.49 9.05 27.77
N ASP A 527 -4.44 8.48 26.56
CA ASP A 527 -5.53 8.49 25.59
C ASP A 527 -6.30 7.16 25.46
N ASP A 528 -5.91 6.07 26.15
CA ASP A 528 -6.61 4.77 26.09
C ASP A 528 -7.42 4.46 27.37
N ASP A 529 -8.38 5.35 27.70
CA ASP A 529 -9.28 5.21 28.85
C ASP A 529 -9.98 3.85 28.91
N GLU A 530 -10.36 3.28 27.77
CA GLU A 530 -11.10 2.02 27.73
C GLU A 530 -10.28 0.83 28.27
N ILE A 531 -9.02 0.71 27.85
CA ILE A 531 -8.14 -0.39 28.26
C ILE A 531 -7.77 -0.21 29.75
N ARG A 532 -7.54 1.02 30.20
CA ARG A 532 -7.34 1.32 31.63
C ARG A 532 -8.55 0.93 32.46
N ASN A 533 -9.75 1.32 32.04
CA ASN A 533 -11.00 0.98 32.74
C ASN A 533 -11.23 -0.53 32.77
N LEU A 534 -10.86 -1.25 31.71
CA LEU A 534 -10.88 -2.72 31.72
C LEU A 534 -9.96 -3.27 32.83
N PHE A 535 -8.70 -2.83 32.92
CA PHE A 535 -7.79 -3.30 33.96
C PHE A 535 -8.24 -2.92 35.37
N GLN A 536 -8.73 -1.70 35.58
CA GLN A 536 -9.33 -1.30 36.85
C GLN A 536 -10.51 -2.22 37.24
N SER A 537 -11.34 -2.60 36.27
CA SER A 537 -12.46 -3.52 36.51
C SER A 537 -12.04 -4.97 36.77
N LEU A 538 -10.85 -5.37 36.30
CA LEU A 538 -10.29 -6.69 36.58
C LEU A 538 -9.75 -6.77 38.00
N GLY A 539 -9.18 -5.67 38.53
CA GLY A 539 -8.54 -5.64 39.85
C GLY A 539 -7.33 -6.57 39.90
N ASP A 540 -7.17 -7.31 41.00
CA ASP A 540 -6.05 -8.25 41.18
C ASP A 540 -6.23 -9.60 40.44
N ARG A 541 -7.26 -9.71 39.59
CA ARG A 541 -7.56 -10.94 38.87
C ARG A 541 -6.62 -11.13 37.70
N ARG A 542 -6.18 -12.38 37.51
CA ARG A 542 -5.33 -12.73 36.37
C ARG A 542 -6.12 -12.70 35.06
N LEU A 543 -5.52 -12.08 34.06
CA LEU A 543 -6.11 -11.96 32.74
C LEU A 543 -5.74 -13.16 31.86
N ILE A 544 -6.75 -13.83 31.32
CA ILE A 544 -6.61 -14.79 30.22
C ILE A 544 -7.14 -14.08 28.96
N LEU A 545 -6.37 -14.11 27.88
CA LEU A 545 -6.68 -13.31 26.70
C LEU A 545 -6.76 -14.17 25.44
N GLY A 546 -7.89 -14.07 24.75
CA GLY A 546 -8.08 -14.57 23.39
C GLY A 546 -8.30 -13.41 22.42
N VAL A 547 -7.57 -13.38 21.31
CA VAL A 547 -7.74 -12.36 20.25
C VAL A 547 -7.78 -13.06 18.91
N ASP A 548 -8.91 -12.95 18.21
CA ASP A 548 -9.09 -13.61 16.92
C ASP A 548 -10.02 -12.81 16.01
N ARG A 549 -9.98 -13.07 14.70
CA ARG A 549 -11.14 -12.77 13.85
C ARG A 549 -12.25 -13.74 14.21
N LEU A 550 -13.51 -13.30 14.11
CA LEU A 550 -14.64 -14.21 14.26
C LEU A 550 -14.69 -15.14 13.03
N ASP A 551 -14.08 -16.32 13.17
CA ASP A 551 -13.96 -17.33 12.13
C ASP A 551 -13.97 -18.72 12.80
N TYR A 552 -14.66 -19.68 12.20
CA TYR A 552 -14.81 -21.02 12.79
C TYR A 552 -13.49 -21.79 12.89
N SER A 553 -12.47 -21.43 12.09
CA SER A 553 -11.11 -21.99 12.22
C SER A 553 -10.45 -21.68 13.57
N LYS A 554 -10.88 -20.61 14.26
CA LYS A 554 -10.22 -20.08 15.46
C LYS A 554 -10.60 -20.78 16.76
N GLY A 555 -11.54 -21.72 16.70
CA GLY A 555 -11.89 -22.56 17.86
C GLY A 555 -12.41 -21.78 19.06
N ILE A 556 -13.05 -20.61 18.85
CA ILE A 556 -13.58 -19.77 19.93
C ILE A 556 -14.65 -20.53 20.75
N PRO A 557 -15.60 -21.28 20.16
CA PRO A 557 -16.53 -22.10 20.93
C PRO A 557 -15.82 -23.15 21.80
N GLU A 558 -14.80 -23.83 21.25
CA GLU A 558 -14.02 -24.84 21.98
C GLU A 558 -13.23 -24.21 23.14
N ARG A 559 -12.69 -23.01 22.91
CA ARG A 559 -12.04 -22.19 23.95
C ARG A 559 -12.99 -21.88 25.10
N LEU A 560 -14.20 -21.40 24.79
CA LEU A 560 -15.21 -21.08 25.79
C LEU A 560 -15.66 -22.33 26.56
N ARG A 561 -15.87 -23.46 25.87
CA ARG A 561 -16.20 -24.74 26.52
C ARG A 561 -15.08 -25.23 27.45
N ALA A 562 -13.81 -25.07 27.07
CA ALA A 562 -12.70 -25.41 27.95
C ALA A 562 -12.59 -24.45 29.15
N TYR A 563 -12.84 -23.16 28.95
CA TYR A 563 -12.87 -22.20 30.05
C TYR A 563 -14.01 -22.52 31.04
N LYS A 564 -15.18 -22.92 30.54
CA LYS A 564 -16.27 -23.46 31.38
C LYS A 564 -15.79 -24.68 32.19
N ALA A 565 -15.25 -25.69 31.51
CA ALA A 565 -14.74 -26.91 32.14
C ALA A 565 -13.63 -26.61 33.17
N PHE A 566 -12.80 -25.60 32.93
CA PHE A 566 -11.79 -25.11 33.86
C PHE A 566 -12.41 -24.53 35.13
N LEU A 567 -13.44 -23.68 35.03
CA LEU A 567 -14.14 -23.13 36.19
C LEU A 567 -14.93 -24.19 36.98
N GLU A 568 -15.40 -25.24 36.31
CA GLU A 568 -16.04 -26.40 36.95
C GLU A 568 -15.02 -27.26 37.72
N THR A 569 -13.91 -27.60 37.06
CA THR A 569 -12.90 -28.53 37.58
C THR A 569 -12.04 -27.88 38.67
N TYR A 570 -11.77 -26.58 38.56
CA TYR A 570 -10.89 -25.83 39.46
C TYR A 570 -11.63 -24.63 40.08
N PRO A 571 -12.57 -24.88 41.00
CA PRO A 571 -13.39 -23.82 41.60
C PRO A 571 -12.56 -22.77 42.36
N GLU A 572 -11.33 -23.08 42.77
CA GLU A 572 -10.42 -22.13 43.44
C GLU A 572 -9.96 -20.97 42.56
N TRP A 573 -10.11 -21.07 41.23
CA TRP A 573 -9.83 -20.00 40.28
C TRP A 573 -11.01 -19.05 40.07
N ARG A 574 -12.22 -19.43 40.50
CA ARG A 574 -13.39 -18.55 40.43
C ARG A 574 -13.10 -17.25 41.17
N ARG A 575 -13.52 -16.12 40.59
CA ARG A 575 -13.25 -14.75 41.07
C ARG A 575 -11.77 -14.33 41.10
N LYS A 576 -10.81 -15.20 40.73
CA LYS A 576 -9.37 -14.89 40.64
C LYS A 576 -8.87 -14.72 39.20
N VAL A 577 -9.67 -15.12 38.21
CA VAL A 577 -9.34 -14.97 36.79
C VAL A 577 -10.49 -14.35 36.02
N ALA A 578 -10.20 -13.79 34.85
CA ALA A 578 -11.21 -13.45 33.87
C ALA A 578 -10.68 -13.71 32.46
N LEU A 579 -11.55 -14.23 31.58
CA LEU A 579 -11.27 -14.36 30.16
C LEU A 579 -11.74 -13.10 29.44
N VAL A 580 -10.83 -12.42 28.75
CA VAL A 580 -11.18 -11.39 27.76
C VAL A 580 -11.05 -12.02 26.38
N GLN A 581 -12.15 -12.08 25.63
CA GLN A 581 -12.18 -12.54 24.25
C GLN A 581 -12.45 -11.33 23.33
N VAL A 582 -11.45 -10.92 22.58
CA VAL A 582 -11.59 -9.95 21.49
C VAL A 582 -11.87 -10.70 20.20
N SER A 583 -12.98 -10.38 19.55
CA SER A 583 -13.37 -10.95 18.26
C SER A 583 -13.59 -9.85 17.22
N VAL A 584 -12.75 -9.85 16.18
CA VAL A 584 -12.84 -8.88 15.08
C VAL A 584 -13.90 -9.34 14.07
N PRO A 585 -14.89 -8.49 13.70
CA PRO A 585 -15.86 -8.81 12.65
C PRO A 585 -15.21 -9.27 11.35
N SER A 586 -15.77 -10.31 10.71
CA SER A 586 -15.23 -10.88 9.47
C SER A 586 -16.33 -11.58 8.68
N ARG A 587 -16.41 -11.31 7.37
CA ARG A 587 -17.30 -12.00 6.41
C ARG A 587 -18.76 -12.08 6.87
N GLU A 588 -19.30 -10.97 7.38
CA GLU A 588 -20.63 -10.92 8.00
C GLU A 588 -21.79 -11.23 7.04
N ALA A 589 -21.56 -11.20 5.72
CA ALA A 589 -22.53 -11.58 4.72
C ALA A 589 -22.76 -13.12 4.63
N LEU A 590 -21.85 -13.93 5.18
CA LEU A 590 -21.92 -15.39 5.07
C LEU A 590 -22.70 -16.02 6.24
N PRO A 591 -23.70 -16.89 5.98
CA PRO A 591 -24.51 -17.52 7.02
C PRO A 591 -23.71 -18.24 8.09
N GLU A 592 -22.64 -18.96 7.70
CA GLU A 592 -21.82 -19.75 8.62
C GLU A 592 -21.08 -18.89 9.67
N TYR A 593 -20.80 -17.62 9.34
CA TYR A 593 -20.17 -16.67 10.26
C TYR A 593 -21.19 -16.05 11.21
N ALA A 594 -22.41 -15.79 10.73
CA ALA A 594 -23.52 -15.35 11.57
C ALA A 594 -23.91 -16.44 12.60
N GLU A 595 -23.96 -17.70 12.19
CA GLU A 595 -24.19 -18.84 13.09
C GLU A 595 -23.08 -18.98 14.13
N GLN A 596 -21.82 -18.87 13.71
CA GLN A 596 -20.67 -18.89 14.62
C GLN A 596 -20.75 -17.77 15.66
N ARG A 597 -21.16 -16.56 15.24
CA ARG A 597 -21.37 -15.42 16.15
C ARG A 597 -22.40 -15.75 17.22
N LYS A 598 -23.57 -16.23 16.78
CA LYS A 598 -24.68 -16.59 17.67
C LYS A 598 -24.23 -17.61 18.71
N LEU A 599 -23.54 -18.67 18.28
CA LEU A 599 -23.02 -19.69 19.18
C LEU A 599 -22.03 -19.14 20.21
N VAL A 600 -21.13 -18.24 19.80
CA VAL A 600 -20.18 -17.58 20.71
C VAL A 600 -20.92 -16.73 21.75
N GLU A 601 -21.87 -15.90 21.31
CA GLU A 601 -22.66 -15.05 22.21
C GLU A 601 -23.50 -15.87 23.20
N GLU A 602 -24.11 -16.98 22.74
CA GLU A 602 -24.83 -17.94 23.58
C GLU A 602 -23.92 -18.58 24.64
N LEU A 603 -22.73 -19.06 24.26
CA LEU A 603 -21.77 -19.66 25.19
C LEU A 603 -21.27 -18.64 26.23
N VAL A 604 -20.99 -17.40 25.81
CA VAL A 604 -20.60 -16.32 26.72
C VAL A 604 -21.72 -16.04 27.72
N GLY A 605 -22.97 -15.93 27.25
CA GLY A 605 -24.14 -15.71 28.09
C GLY A 605 -24.34 -16.84 29.10
N HIS A 606 -24.19 -18.09 28.67
CA HIS A 606 -24.32 -19.25 29.53
C HIS A 606 -23.25 -19.29 30.63
N ILE A 607 -21.97 -19.10 30.28
CA ILE A 607 -20.87 -19.10 31.26
C ILE A 607 -21.03 -17.96 32.27
N ASN A 608 -21.36 -16.75 31.80
CA ASN A 608 -21.56 -15.61 32.70
C ASN A 608 -22.80 -15.77 33.57
N GLY A 609 -23.87 -16.38 33.08
CA GLY A 609 -25.07 -16.67 33.87
C GLY A 609 -24.85 -17.76 34.93
N GLU A 610 -23.98 -18.73 34.67
CA GLU A 610 -23.70 -19.83 35.59
C GLU A 610 -22.67 -19.48 36.68
N PHE A 611 -21.61 -18.74 36.32
CA PHE A 611 -20.49 -18.46 37.23
C PHE A 611 -20.38 -16.98 37.65
N GLY A 612 -21.12 -16.08 37.01
CA GLY A 612 -21.02 -14.64 37.28
C GLY A 612 -21.51 -14.26 38.68
N GLU A 613 -20.86 -13.25 39.25
CA GLU A 613 -21.21 -12.66 40.54
C GLU A 613 -21.32 -11.14 40.38
N VAL A 614 -21.87 -10.44 41.38
CA VAL A 614 -22.04 -8.97 41.35
C VAL A 614 -20.74 -8.24 41.04
N ASP A 615 -19.62 -8.73 41.56
CA ASP A 615 -18.29 -8.12 41.41
C ASP A 615 -17.40 -8.83 40.37
N TRP A 616 -17.91 -9.87 39.68
CA TRP A 616 -17.09 -10.71 38.80
C TRP A 616 -17.83 -11.16 37.54
N VAL A 617 -17.28 -10.79 36.38
CA VAL A 617 -17.71 -11.26 35.07
C VAL A 617 -16.67 -12.26 34.54
N PRO A 618 -16.99 -13.57 34.48
CA PRO A 618 -16.04 -14.61 34.08
C PRO A 618 -15.50 -14.43 32.66
N VAL A 619 -16.35 -14.04 31.70
CA VAL A 619 -16.01 -13.84 30.29
C VAL A 619 -16.43 -12.45 29.82
N ARG A 620 -15.46 -11.62 29.44
CA ARG A 620 -15.68 -10.34 28.78
C ARG A 620 -15.49 -10.51 27.28
N TYR A 621 -16.59 -10.49 26.53
CA TYR A 621 -16.59 -10.63 25.08
C TYR A 621 -16.66 -9.26 24.39
N LEU A 622 -15.74 -8.99 23.46
CA LEU A 622 -15.57 -7.71 22.78
C LEU A 622 -15.62 -7.93 21.27
N TYR A 623 -16.77 -7.68 20.64
CA TYR A 623 -16.95 -7.81 19.19
C TYR A 623 -16.61 -6.51 18.45
N ARG A 624 -15.32 -6.23 18.26
CA ARG A 624 -14.79 -5.01 17.61
C ARG A 624 -13.30 -5.12 17.33
N SER A 625 -12.78 -4.14 16.58
CA SER A 625 -11.33 -3.99 16.34
C SER A 625 -10.69 -3.07 17.37
N TYR A 626 -9.49 -3.43 17.83
CA TYR A 626 -8.60 -2.57 18.61
C TYR A 626 -7.39 -2.19 17.77
N ALA A 627 -6.84 -1.00 18.01
CA ALA A 627 -5.59 -0.59 17.39
C ALA A 627 -4.43 -1.47 17.90
N GLN A 628 -3.38 -1.64 17.10
CA GLN A 628 -2.21 -2.45 17.45
C GLN A 628 -1.61 -2.12 18.82
N ARG A 629 -1.53 -0.83 19.19
CA ARG A 629 -1.03 -0.39 20.50
C ARG A 629 -1.89 -0.87 21.67
N GLN A 630 -3.22 -0.84 21.51
CA GLN A 630 -4.17 -1.32 22.51
C GLN A 630 -4.05 -2.84 22.67
N LEU A 631 -3.90 -3.58 21.56
CA LEU A 631 -3.64 -5.02 21.58
C LEU A 631 -2.31 -5.35 22.28
N ALA A 632 -1.23 -4.62 22.00
CA ALA A 632 0.06 -4.81 22.68
C ALA A 632 -0.06 -4.65 24.20
N HIS A 633 -0.85 -3.67 24.68
CA HIS A 633 -1.11 -3.48 26.11
C HIS A 633 -1.90 -4.67 26.71
N LEU A 634 -2.95 -5.13 26.02
CA LEU A 634 -3.70 -6.32 26.43
C LEU A 634 -2.79 -7.55 26.52
N TYR A 635 -1.98 -7.80 25.49
CA TYR A 635 -1.04 -8.91 25.46
C TYR A 635 -0.05 -8.85 26.62
N ARG A 636 0.58 -7.70 26.86
CA ARG A 636 1.59 -7.51 27.91
C ARG A 636 1.06 -7.77 29.33
N THR A 637 -0.22 -7.53 29.55
CA THR A 637 -0.86 -7.67 30.87
C THR A 637 -1.46 -9.06 31.07
N ALA A 638 -1.69 -9.80 29.99
CA ALA A 638 -2.31 -11.11 30.06
C ALA A 638 -1.36 -12.15 30.66
N SER A 639 -1.80 -12.80 31.75
CA SER A 639 -1.08 -13.91 32.37
C SER A 639 -1.05 -15.14 31.48
N VAL A 640 -2.08 -15.34 30.65
CA VAL A 640 -2.13 -16.41 29.65
C VAL A 640 -2.66 -15.87 28.32
N GLY A 641 -1.89 -16.06 27.25
CA GLY A 641 -2.33 -15.88 25.87
C GLY A 641 -2.95 -17.18 25.37
N LEU A 642 -4.26 -17.19 25.13
CA LEU A 642 -5.04 -18.38 24.79
C LEU A 642 -5.28 -18.44 23.28
N VAL A 643 -4.34 -19.04 22.56
CA VAL A 643 -4.34 -19.10 21.09
C VAL A 643 -4.66 -20.52 20.64
N THR A 644 -5.95 -20.81 20.50
CA THR A 644 -6.45 -22.19 20.38
C THR A 644 -7.21 -22.50 19.08
N PRO A 645 -6.70 -22.13 17.89
CA PRO A 645 -7.39 -22.44 16.64
C PRO A 645 -7.48 -23.95 16.40
N LEU A 646 -8.59 -24.39 15.79
CA LEU A 646 -8.77 -25.77 15.35
C LEU A 646 -7.83 -26.10 14.18
N ARG A 647 -7.58 -25.12 13.31
CA ARG A 647 -6.61 -25.18 12.23
C ARG A 647 -6.20 -23.76 11.85
N ASP A 648 -4.91 -23.49 11.71
CA ASP A 648 -4.41 -22.17 11.32
C ASP A 648 -3.10 -22.29 10.55
N GLY A 649 -2.95 -21.53 9.47
CA GLY A 649 -1.76 -21.59 8.62
C GLY A 649 -0.50 -21.18 9.37
N MET A 650 -0.61 -20.18 10.25
CA MET A 650 0.49 -19.73 11.12
C MET A 650 -0.03 -19.29 12.49
N ASN A 651 -0.91 -18.29 12.53
CA ASN A 651 -1.33 -17.53 13.71
C ASN A 651 -0.28 -16.52 14.23
N LEU A 652 -0.43 -15.25 13.83
CA LEU A 652 0.49 -14.19 14.23
C LEU A 652 0.20 -13.62 15.61
N VAL A 653 -1.02 -13.75 16.12
CA VAL A 653 -1.39 -13.35 17.49
C VAL A 653 -0.51 -14.07 18.52
N ALA A 654 -0.17 -15.35 18.28
CA ALA A 654 0.80 -16.06 19.12
C ALA A 654 2.17 -15.36 19.19
N LYS A 655 2.68 -14.86 18.05
CA LYS A 655 3.97 -14.16 17.97
C LYS A 655 3.89 -12.75 18.57
N GLU A 656 2.79 -12.05 18.31
CA GLU A 656 2.51 -10.73 18.91
C GLU A 656 2.43 -10.80 20.43
N PHE A 657 1.77 -11.84 20.96
CA PHE A 657 1.67 -12.08 22.39
C PHE A 657 3.05 -12.24 23.02
N VAL A 658 3.90 -13.09 22.44
CA VAL A 658 5.29 -13.32 22.90
C VAL A 658 6.12 -12.04 22.84
N ALA A 659 6.04 -11.29 21.73
CA ALA A 659 6.78 -10.04 21.56
C ALA A 659 6.36 -8.95 22.56
N SER A 660 5.11 -8.99 23.03
CA SER A 660 4.56 -7.99 23.95
C SER A 660 4.89 -8.23 25.42
N GLN A 661 5.32 -9.44 25.80
CA GLN A 661 5.56 -9.81 27.20
C GLN A 661 6.76 -9.08 27.81
N ARG A 662 6.69 -8.83 29.11
CA ARG A 662 7.82 -8.32 29.89
C ARG A 662 8.73 -9.48 30.30
N ALA A 663 10.04 -9.34 30.09
CA ALA A 663 11.00 -10.41 30.37
C ALA A 663 11.20 -10.72 31.87
N ASP A 664 10.85 -9.79 32.76
CA ASP A 664 10.93 -9.94 34.22
C ASP A 664 9.75 -10.73 34.79
N ASP A 665 8.56 -10.62 34.18
CA ASP A 665 7.35 -11.34 34.57
C ASP A 665 6.45 -11.69 33.36
N PRO A 666 6.87 -12.62 32.48
CA PRO A 666 6.16 -12.90 31.23
C PRO A 666 4.95 -13.83 31.45
N GLY A 667 3.84 -13.56 30.78
CA GLY A 667 2.71 -14.49 30.66
C GLY A 667 3.05 -15.77 29.88
N VAL A 668 2.15 -16.75 29.94
CA VAL A 668 2.32 -18.05 29.26
C VAL A 668 1.49 -18.09 27.98
N LEU A 669 2.12 -18.51 26.88
CA LEU A 669 1.41 -18.79 25.63
C LEU A 669 0.87 -20.22 25.64
N LEU A 670 -0.46 -20.37 25.73
CA LEU A 670 -1.18 -21.63 25.54
C LEU A 670 -1.61 -21.74 24.07
N LEU A 671 -0.93 -22.60 23.31
CA LEU A 671 -1.00 -22.62 21.84
C LEU A 671 -1.56 -23.95 21.33
N SER A 672 -2.52 -23.89 20.40
CA SER A 672 -2.97 -25.07 19.67
C SER A 672 -1.84 -25.70 18.87
N LYS A 673 -1.67 -27.02 19.00
CA LYS A 673 -0.76 -27.80 18.15
C LYS A 673 -1.14 -27.83 16.66
N PHE A 674 -2.30 -27.27 16.29
CA PHE A 674 -2.81 -27.17 14.93
C PHE A 674 -2.64 -25.78 14.30
N ALA A 675 -1.96 -24.86 15.00
CA ALA A 675 -1.47 -23.61 14.41
C ALA A 675 -0.06 -23.82 13.83
N GLY A 676 0.22 -23.27 12.65
CA GLY A 676 1.56 -23.34 12.07
C GLY A 676 2.66 -22.77 12.97
N ALA A 677 2.35 -21.79 13.81
CA ALA A 677 3.28 -21.23 14.79
C ALA A 677 3.79 -22.28 15.80
N ALA A 678 3.04 -23.36 16.07
CA ALA A 678 3.50 -24.44 16.95
C ALA A 678 4.69 -25.23 16.37
N GLU A 679 4.98 -25.08 15.08
CA GLU A 679 6.19 -25.66 14.49
C GLU A 679 7.45 -24.88 14.86
N GLN A 680 7.35 -23.58 15.13
CA GLN A 680 8.48 -22.73 15.54
C GLN A 680 8.51 -22.49 17.05
N LEU A 681 7.34 -22.27 17.68
CA LEU A 681 7.19 -21.86 19.08
C LEU A 681 7.16 -23.08 20.01
N LYS A 682 8.22 -23.90 19.98
CA LYS A 682 8.30 -25.19 20.72
C LYS A 682 8.22 -25.06 22.24
N SER A 683 8.65 -23.93 22.79
CA SER A 683 8.61 -23.67 24.24
C SER A 683 7.24 -23.18 24.73
N ALA A 684 6.27 -22.95 23.83
CA ALA A 684 4.89 -22.65 24.19
C ALA A 684 4.25 -23.87 24.86
N TYR A 685 3.23 -23.63 25.68
CA TYR A 685 2.46 -24.73 26.24
C TYR A 685 1.48 -25.22 25.17
N LEU A 686 1.74 -26.39 24.58
CA LEU A 686 0.92 -26.90 23.47
C LEU A 686 -0.33 -27.61 23.98
N THR A 687 -1.48 -27.33 23.35
CA THR A 687 -2.77 -27.95 23.69
C THR A 687 -3.49 -28.51 22.47
N ASN A 688 -4.48 -29.38 22.74
CA ASN A 688 -5.40 -29.92 21.75
C ASN A 688 -6.79 -29.29 21.95
N PRO A 689 -7.22 -28.34 21.09
CA PRO A 689 -8.49 -27.64 21.25
C PRO A 689 -9.72 -28.54 21.11
N PHE A 690 -9.59 -29.75 20.56
CA PHE A 690 -10.69 -30.71 20.46
C PHE A 690 -11.03 -31.40 21.80
N HIS A 691 -10.21 -31.21 22.84
CA HIS A 691 -10.39 -31.82 24.15
C HIS A 691 -10.55 -30.75 25.24
N ALA A 692 -11.78 -30.30 25.46
CA ALA A 692 -12.10 -29.22 26.40
C ALA A 692 -11.56 -29.48 27.82
N GLY A 693 -11.74 -30.70 28.35
CA GLY A 693 -11.20 -31.07 29.66
C GLY A 693 -9.67 -31.10 29.72
N GLY A 694 -8.99 -31.45 28.62
CA GLY A 694 -7.54 -31.35 28.51
C GLY A 694 -7.06 -29.91 28.51
N MET A 695 -7.69 -29.07 27.69
CA MET A 695 -7.37 -27.64 27.62
C MET A 695 -7.65 -26.92 28.95
N ALA A 696 -8.65 -27.36 29.71
CA ALA A 696 -8.89 -26.89 31.08
C ALA A 696 -7.71 -27.21 32.03
N ARG A 697 -7.16 -28.44 31.96
CA ARG A 697 -5.96 -28.82 32.75
C ARG A 697 -4.73 -28.04 32.29
N ASP A 698 -4.56 -27.86 30.99
CA ASP A 698 -3.44 -27.12 30.42
C ASP A 698 -3.48 -25.64 30.85
N LEU A 699 -4.68 -25.05 30.92
CA LEU A 699 -4.89 -23.69 31.40
C LEU A 699 -4.57 -23.55 32.91
N ASP A 700 -4.98 -24.50 33.74
CA ASP A 700 -4.59 -24.54 35.16
C ASP A 700 -3.06 -24.62 35.32
N ALA A 701 -2.40 -25.49 34.55
CA ALA A 701 -0.95 -25.60 34.54
C ALA A 701 -0.27 -24.28 34.14
N CYS A 702 -0.76 -23.60 33.10
CA CYS A 702 -0.25 -22.29 32.68
C CYS A 702 -0.37 -21.24 33.79
N LEU A 703 -1.51 -21.20 34.50
CA LEU A 703 -1.72 -20.25 35.59
C LEU A 703 -0.86 -20.58 36.83
N ARG A 704 -0.53 -21.86 37.08
CA ARG A 704 0.34 -22.27 38.20
C ARG A 704 1.82 -22.21 37.88
N MET A 705 2.19 -21.93 36.64
CA MET A 705 3.58 -21.99 36.18
C MET A 705 4.50 -21.05 36.99
N PRO A 706 5.56 -21.58 37.62
CA PRO A 706 6.53 -20.77 38.37
C PRO A 706 7.18 -19.70 37.49
N LEU A 707 7.56 -18.57 38.09
CA LEU A 707 8.16 -17.44 37.36
C LEU A 707 9.42 -17.84 36.59
N GLU A 708 10.27 -18.69 37.17
CA GLU A 708 11.51 -19.15 36.52
C GLU A 708 11.22 -19.90 35.22
N GLU A 709 10.27 -20.84 35.24
CA GLU A 709 9.85 -21.58 34.03
C GLU A 709 9.23 -20.64 32.99
N ARG A 710 8.41 -19.67 33.42
CA ARG A 710 7.81 -18.68 32.51
C ARG A 710 8.89 -17.87 31.79
N ARG A 711 9.92 -17.42 32.51
CA ARG A 711 11.04 -16.65 31.94
C ARG A 711 11.87 -17.47 30.97
N GLU A 712 12.15 -18.73 31.31
CA GLU A 712 12.88 -19.65 30.43
C GLU A 712 12.13 -19.88 29.11
N ARG A 713 10.84 -20.23 29.20
CA ARG A 713 9.99 -20.44 28.02
C ARG A 713 9.86 -19.18 27.18
N HIS A 714 9.59 -18.04 27.81
CA HIS A 714 9.46 -16.76 27.11
C HIS A 714 10.74 -16.38 26.40
N ALA A 715 11.92 -16.50 27.03
CA ALA A 715 13.19 -16.17 26.40
C ALA A 715 13.43 -16.99 25.11
N ALA A 716 13.15 -18.29 25.15
CA ALA A 716 13.25 -19.15 23.98
C ALA A 716 12.26 -18.77 22.86
N LEU A 717 11.01 -18.44 23.22
CA LEU A 717 10.00 -17.99 22.26
C LEU A 717 10.35 -16.63 21.65
N PHE A 718 10.86 -15.70 22.47
CA PHE A 718 11.20 -14.35 22.06
C PHE A 718 12.38 -14.33 21.09
N ASP A 719 13.39 -15.17 21.30
CA ASP A 719 14.51 -15.35 20.36
C ASP A 719 14.02 -15.76 18.96
N VAL A 720 13.09 -16.71 18.89
CA VAL A 720 12.48 -17.13 17.61
C VAL A 720 11.72 -15.98 16.94
N VAL A 721 10.87 -15.26 17.69
CA VAL A 721 10.04 -14.18 17.15
C VAL A 721 10.88 -13.00 16.66
N THR A 722 12.02 -12.72 17.29
CA THR A 722 12.92 -11.63 16.91
C THR A 722 13.92 -11.99 15.81
N ARG A 723 14.28 -13.26 15.64
CA ARG A 723 15.14 -13.71 14.53
C ARG A 723 14.36 -13.95 13.24
N GLN A 724 13.18 -14.56 13.33
CA GLN A 724 12.37 -14.96 12.18
C GLN A 724 11.21 -13.99 11.98
N THR A 725 11.58 -12.74 11.65
CA THR A 725 10.65 -11.61 11.46
C THR A 725 9.90 -11.65 10.14
N ALA A 726 8.95 -10.73 9.96
CA ALA A 726 8.27 -10.54 8.68
C ALA A 726 9.23 -10.17 7.54
N SER A 727 10.28 -9.39 7.83
CA SER A 727 11.35 -9.07 6.87
C SER A 727 12.23 -10.28 6.56
N TRP A 728 12.60 -11.07 7.57
CA TRP A 728 13.33 -12.33 7.35
C TRP A 728 12.57 -13.27 6.40
N TRP A 729 11.25 -13.39 6.61
CA TRP A 729 10.39 -14.20 5.75
C TRP A 729 10.39 -13.71 4.29
N SER A 730 10.23 -12.41 4.06
CA SER A 730 10.16 -11.88 2.70
C SER A 730 11.50 -11.94 1.98
N SER A 731 12.61 -11.61 2.65
CA SER A 731 13.95 -11.78 2.09
C SER A 731 14.24 -13.25 1.76
N SER A 732 13.97 -14.18 2.69
CA SER A 732 14.23 -15.61 2.48
C SER A 732 13.46 -16.18 1.28
N PHE A 733 12.20 -15.76 1.10
CA PHE A 733 11.40 -16.19 -0.05
C PHE A 733 11.93 -15.60 -1.37
N LEU A 734 12.24 -14.31 -1.39
CA LEU A 734 12.73 -13.63 -2.61
C LEU A 734 14.11 -14.14 -3.02
N ASP A 735 15.03 -14.34 -2.08
CA ASP A 735 16.35 -14.94 -2.35
C ASP A 735 16.22 -16.35 -2.94
N ALA A 736 15.24 -17.11 -2.45
CA ALA A 736 14.88 -18.43 -2.95
C ALA A 736 14.24 -18.37 -4.34
N LEU A 737 13.44 -17.35 -4.67
CA LEU A 737 12.82 -17.15 -5.97
C LEU A 737 13.85 -16.72 -7.04
N GLU A 738 14.79 -15.86 -6.66
CA GLU A 738 15.82 -15.31 -7.54
C GLU A 738 17.01 -16.27 -7.76
N GLY A 739 17.06 -17.38 -7.02
CA GLY A 739 18.13 -18.37 -7.13
C GLY A 739 19.44 -17.97 -6.45
N ALA A 740 19.42 -16.95 -5.59
CA ALA A 740 20.59 -16.44 -4.87
C ALA A 740 21.08 -17.39 -3.76
N CYS A 741 20.27 -18.39 -3.37
CA CYS A 741 20.70 -19.43 -2.44
C CYS A 741 21.30 -20.64 -3.17
N SER A 742 22.57 -20.52 -3.55
CA SER A 742 23.50 -21.66 -3.72
C SER A 742 24.15 -22.10 -2.39
N GLY A 743 23.65 -21.61 -1.24
CA GLY A 743 24.27 -21.78 0.08
C GLY A 743 23.42 -22.42 1.19
N VAL A 744 22.11 -22.64 0.99
CA VAL A 744 21.35 -23.57 1.85
C VAL A 744 21.32 -24.89 1.10
N THR A 745 22.27 -25.75 1.42
CA THR A 745 22.39 -27.10 0.87
C THR A 745 21.02 -27.76 0.79
N ALA A 746 20.59 -28.06 -0.44
CA ALA A 746 19.45 -28.92 -0.75
C ALA A 746 19.61 -30.36 -0.23
N GLU A 747 20.67 -30.65 0.54
CA GLU A 747 20.92 -31.90 1.25
C GLU A 747 20.72 -31.79 2.78
N ALA A 748 20.72 -30.59 3.39
CA ALA A 748 20.66 -30.47 4.86
C ALA A 748 19.25 -30.54 5.48
N SER A 749 18.18 -30.46 4.68
CA SER A 749 16.80 -30.64 5.19
C SER A 749 16.18 -32.00 4.86
N CYS A 750 16.86 -32.86 4.08
CA CYS A 750 16.25 -34.09 3.57
C CYS A 750 16.69 -35.40 4.25
N THR A 751 17.72 -35.45 5.13
CA THR A 751 18.20 -36.78 5.63
C THR A 751 18.69 -36.95 7.08
N GLU A 752 18.57 -36.01 8.02
CA GLU A 752 18.95 -36.30 9.42
C GLU A 752 17.98 -35.73 10.48
N ALA A 753 16.81 -36.35 10.60
CA ALA A 753 16.05 -36.40 11.85
C ALA A 753 15.27 -37.72 11.91
N ARG A 754 16.00 -38.83 12.11
CA ARG A 754 15.38 -40.01 12.69
C ARG A 754 14.97 -39.64 14.11
N TRP A 755 13.70 -39.33 14.28
CA TRP A 755 13.03 -39.15 15.56
C TRP A 755 13.26 -40.41 16.44
N PRO A 756 13.86 -40.30 17.64
CA PRO A 756 13.70 -41.32 18.65
C PRO A 756 12.25 -41.30 19.14
N SER A 757 11.71 -42.50 19.31
CA SER A 757 10.38 -42.87 19.82
C SER A 757 9.91 -42.12 21.06
#